data_AF-A0A7J5L0F0-F1
#
_entry.id   AF-A0A7J5L0F0-F1
#
_cell.length_a   1.000
_cell.length_b   1.000
_cell.length_c   1.000
_cell.angle_alpha   90.00
_cell.angle_beta   90.00
_cell.angle_gamma   90.00
#
_symmetry.space_group_name_H-M   'P 1'
#
loop_
_entity.id
_entity.type
_entity.pdbx_description
1 polymer ?
#
loop_
_entity_poly.entity_id
_entity_poly.type
_entity_poly.pdbx_seq_one_letter_code
_entity_poly.pdbx_strand_id
1 'polypeptide(L)'
;MNQEVKDFQRATADRILHIYKNLGHRRVLLADEVGLGKTFVAKQVINLVREWHKQEKDDFFKVVYICSNANIADQNIEKLGVENRMSISESRLSMQHLYIKLAEKRIAEQHEQGEMPESIIPLTPSTSFRFYSAQGTANERALMYNILCGLAQLKDYKEVIGDFLSCNVKNWQELTNIYNEKIKGCGDDYLCEMHSKLQTSLSDTITNQLIEYAQNGCDNRQRAEMINKLRRIFAEISIDMLDPDLVIMDEFQRFNSLLEQGDDEQSMLANKFFDNERSNTKILLLSATPYKPYSTLEELNTNGNDEHYQDFMKVMDFLYATKDKMDRFKLIWHTYSAALKRTNVVDLTPLVVTKNEAEEALYGVMCRTERFNSGIIDDSRVCDVQVVPEDILSFAEGQYLMDCLNQENTKVRLGNLPMEYVKSSPYLLSFMDKYELKKRIASALQHSDVKRYGKMDALLLSKYAINNYRPIPAANGKLKYLHDLVFGTHHEKKTQLLLWVPASNPYYKAGGVFESNEARNFSKIILFSSWEMVPRMISIMMSYYSELYTLGELKKVEAEIRYTSQKKNRYGENRLRADGLLEYPCQTLSGLFSPTTFYGEKLSSIRKIIKQRIQEEFAQNTIISSIPQQGRNNAKLILTLMKILDGKPVEDLNDLYVPSNALDVMTDIAIASPALCAYRQSGNEEDAQMVAKAIVSVFNKPESAAVIDLMYNKKNDDDYYESVLDYCVVGNLQAVLDEYAHMTQTKMLGHTVTEAIIGTSNLSIDTTDSLGMEEKKQLMRCHFAIPFIDKTVTDKSVARTTNIRKAFNSPFRPFLLSTTSIGQEGLDFHWYARKIVHWNLPSNPVDLEQREGRINRFKCLAIRRNVVKLYGSETYHTWDELFSLAYSNLKGTHSDIVPYWCLPVADLTEEQRAKLEYIERIVPLYPLSRDRYKYERLIKVLALYRMTLGQPRQEELLNLLRNMHLSDKQLKELTIDLCPYNKRK
;
A
#
# COMPACT_ATOMS: atom_id res chain seq x y z
N MET A 1 -17.04 -11.21 -6.92
CA MET A 1 -18.12 -10.22 -6.69
C MET A 1 -17.45 -8.91 -6.36
N ASN A 2 -17.54 -7.90 -7.25
CA ASN A 2 -16.96 -6.57 -7.01
C ASN A 2 -17.47 -6.01 -5.66
N GLN A 3 -16.68 -5.24 -4.93
CA GLN A 3 -17.19 -4.54 -3.75
C GLN A 3 -18.36 -3.62 -4.18
N GLU A 4 -19.59 -4.11 -4.02
CA GLU A 4 -20.80 -3.36 -4.30
C GLU A 4 -20.87 -2.16 -3.36
N VAL A 5 -21.40 -1.05 -3.89
CA VAL A 5 -21.63 0.18 -3.12
C VAL A 5 -22.61 -0.13 -2.00
N LYS A 6 -22.13 0.01 -0.77
CA LYS A 6 -22.87 -0.28 0.46
C LYS A 6 -23.92 0.78 0.78
N ASP A 7 -24.91 0.46 1.60
CA ASP A 7 -26.04 1.36 1.90
C ASP A 7 -25.62 2.76 2.39
N PHE A 8 -24.65 2.85 3.30
CA PHE A 8 -24.12 4.12 3.78
C PHE A 8 -23.34 4.87 2.69
N GLN A 9 -22.60 4.15 1.84
CA GLN A 9 -21.86 4.76 0.73
C GLN A 9 -22.82 5.34 -0.31
N ARG A 10 -23.91 4.62 -0.60
CA ARG A 10 -24.99 5.08 -1.47
C ARG A 10 -25.70 6.30 -0.89
N ALA A 11 -26.06 6.25 0.39
CA ALA A 11 -26.67 7.38 1.08
C ALA A 11 -25.81 8.64 1.01
N THR A 12 -24.49 8.48 1.14
CA THR A 12 -23.54 9.58 0.99
C THR A 12 -23.44 10.10 -0.45
N ALA A 13 -23.34 9.22 -1.45
CA ALA A 13 -23.27 9.64 -2.84
C ALA A 13 -24.54 10.38 -3.30
N ASP A 14 -25.71 9.87 -2.94
CA ASP A 14 -26.99 10.53 -3.20
C ASP A 14 -27.08 11.91 -2.54
N ARG A 15 -26.56 12.05 -1.30
CA ARG A 15 -26.53 13.35 -0.60
C ARG A 15 -25.61 14.33 -1.32
N ILE A 16 -24.44 13.89 -1.79
CA ILE A 16 -23.53 14.71 -2.58
C ILE A 16 -24.22 15.19 -3.87
N LEU A 17 -24.94 14.31 -4.57
CA LEU A 17 -25.73 14.69 -5.74
C LEU A 17 -26.80 15.73 -5.38
N HIS A 18 -27.52 15.55 -4.27
CA HIS A 18 -28.51 16.53 -3.80
C HIS A 18 -27.89 17.90 -3.51
N ILE A 19 -26.70 17.95 -2.93
CA ILE A 19 -25.98 19.21 -2.69
C ILE A 19 -25.64 19.90 -4.03
N TYR A 20 -25.18 19.14 -5.03
CA TYR A 20 -24.88 19.67 -6.36
C TYR A 20 -26.14 20.15 -7.11
N LYS A 21 -27.18 19.32 -7.18
CA LYS A 21 -28.35 19.51 -8.04
C LYS A 21 -29.43 20.38 -7.40
N ASN A 22 -29.71 20.19 -6.11
CA ASN A 22 -30.86 20.83 -5.44
C ASN A 22 -30.46 22.03 -4.60
N LEU A 23 -29.31 22.00 -3.92
CA LEU A 23 -28.84 23.13 -3.10
C LEU A 23 -27.97 24.13 -3.89
N GLY A 24 -27.55 23.76 -5.11
CA GLY A 24 -26.77 24.62 -6.00
C GLY A 24 -25.35 24.92 -5.52
N HIS A 25 -24.80 24.11 -4.61
CA HIS A 25 -23.39 24.19 -4.23
C HIS A 25 -22.55 23.44 -5.26
N ARG A 26 -21.37 23.96 -5.60
CA ARG A 26 -20.47 23.32 -6.57
C ARG A 26 -19.36 22.48 -5.93
N ARG A 27 -19.15 22.63 -4.62
CA ARG A 27 -18.01 22.09 -3.88
C ARG A 27 -18.50 21.31 -2.68
N VAL A 28 -18.08 20.06 -2.56
CA VAL A 28 -18.51 19.17 -1.47
C VAL A 28 -17.31 18.43 -0.91
N LEU A 29 -17.26 18.33 0.42
CA LEU A 29 -16.26 17.56 1.14
C LEU A 29 -16.81 16.21 1.61
N LEU A 30 -16.19 15.13 1.15
CA LEU A 30 -16.36 13.79 1.70
C LEU A 30 -15.26 13.49 2.72
N ALA A 31 -15.66 13.46 4.00
CA ALA A 31 -14.76 13.29 5.12
C ALA A 31 -15.03 12.05 5.97
N ASP A 32 -15.49 10.98 5.33
CA ASP A 32 -15.61 9.67 5.98
C ASP A 32 -14.30 9.23 6.67
N GLU A 33 -14.40 8.40 7.71
CA GLU A 33 -13.25 7.83 8.42
C GLU A 33 -12.28 7.09 7.48
N VAL A 34 -11.00 6.99 7.87
CA VAL A 34 -9.99 6.28 7.07
C VAL A 34 -10.38 4.80 6.89
N GLY A 35 -10.33 4.31 5.64
CA GLY A 35 -10.57 2.91 5.30
C GLY A 35 -12.02 2.55 4.95
N LEU A 36 -12.98 3.48 5.01
CA LEU A 36 -14.40 3.24 4.66
C LEU A 36 -14.72 3.24 3.15
N GLY A 37 -13.70 3.38 2.30
CA GLY A 37 -13.87 3.29 0.84
C GLY A 37 -14.40 4.57 0.18
N LYS A 38 -13.81 5.73 0.51
CA LYS A 38 -14.13 7.03 -0.15
C LYS A 38 -14.09 6.97 -1.68
N THR A 39 -13.17 6.19 -2.26
CA THR A 39 -13.10 5.96 -3.72
C THR A 39 -14.36 5.28 -4.28
N PHE A 40 -15.02 4.40 -3.52
CA PHE A 40 -16.28 3.78 -3.93
C PHE A 40 -17.46 4.74 -3.85
N VAL A 41 -17.47 5.64 -2.85
CA VAL A 41 -18.43 6.74 -2.79
C VAL A 41 -18.22 7.66 -4.00
N ALA A 42 -16.96 8.00 -4.31
CA ALA A 42 -16.62 8.82 -5.47
C ALA A 42 -17.04 8.16 -6.79
N LYS A 43 -16.84 6.84 -6.96
CA LYS A 43 -17.38 6.07 -8.09
C LYS A 43 -18.91 6.23 -8.20
N GLN A 44 -19.63 6.11 -7.09
CA GLN A 44 -21.07 6.26 -7.11
C GLN A 44 -21.49 7.71 -7.43
N VAL A 45 -20.74 8.71 -6.98
CA VAL A 45 -20.96 10.12 -7.37
C VAL A 45 -20.72 10.33 -8.86
N ILE A 46 -19.64 9.78 -9.43
CA ILE A 46 -19.37 9.80 -10.88
C ILE A 46 -20.58 9.26 -11.64
N ASN A 47 -21.07 8.07 -11.27
CA ASN A 47 -22.22 7.45 -11.92
C ASN A 47 -23.47 8.34 -11.84
N LEU A 48 -23.78 8.88 -10.66
CA LEU A 48 -24.96 9.72 -10.45
C LEU A 48 -24.89 11.04 -11.22
N VAL A 49 -23.72 11.67 -11.27
CA VAL A 49 -23.50 12.91 -12.03
C VAL A 49 -23.56 12.62 -13.53
N ARG A 50 -22.94 11.53 -14.01
CA ARG A 50 -23.05 11.10 -15.41
C ARG A 50 -24.50 10.91 -15.86
N GLU A 51 -25.31 10.21 -15.07
CA GLU A 51 -26.74 10.05 -15.39
C GLU A 51 -27.49 11.39 -15.40
N TRP A 52 -27.08 12.36 -14.58
CA TRP A 52 -27.62 13.71 -14.63
C TRP A 52 -27.24 14.42 -15.93
N HIS A 53 -25.97 14.41 -16.34
CA HIS A 53 -25.55 15.01 -17.62
C HIS A 53 -26.21 14.34 -18.84
N LYS A 54 -26.42 13.01 -18.79
CA LYS A 54 -27.19 12.28 -19.81
C LYS A 54 -28.63 12.78 -19.93
N GLN A 55 -29.26 13.15 -18.82
CA GLN A 55 -30.62 13.73 -18.81
C GLN A 55 -30.66 15.14 -19.41
N GLU A 56 -29.60 15.93 -19.23
CA GLU A 56 -29.45 17.27 -19.82
C GLU A 56 -29.08 17.23 -21.32
N LYS A 57 -28.77 16.04 -21.85
CA LYS A 57 -28.35 15.77 -23.24
C LYS A 57 -26.98 16.38 -23.59
N ASP A 58 -26.04 16.30 -22.66
CA ASP A 58 -24.65 16.66 -22.92
C ASP A 58 -23.97 15.62 -23.83
N ASP A 59 -23.04 16.09 -24.66
CA ASP A 59 -22.39 15.27 -25.68
C ASP A 59 -21.26 14.37 -25.11
N PHE A 60 -20.64 14.76 -23.99
CA PHE A 60 -19.48 14.08 -23.42
C PHE A 60 -19.35 14.35 -21.91
N PHE A 61 -19.02 13.32 -21.12
CA PHE A 61 -18.79 13.45 -19.67
C PHE A 61 -17.29 13.31 -19.32
N LYS A 62 -16.71 14.34 -18.73
CA LYS A 62 -15.26 14.39 -18.45
C LYS A 62 -14.98 14.54 -16.96
N VAL A 63 -14.21 13.58 -16.43
CA VAL A 63 -13.80 13.54 -15.03
C VAL A 63 -12.30 13.80 -14.91
N VAL A 64 -11.92 14.75 -14.06
CA VAL A 64 -10.50 14.96 -13.71
C VAL A 64 -10.27 14.44 -12.30
N TYR A 65 -9.32 13.51 -12.15
CA TYR A 65 -8.95 12.94 -10.86
C TYR A 65 -7.55 13.43 -10.46
N ILE A 66 -7.49 14.22 -9.39
CA ILE A 66 -6.26 14.79 -8.85
C ILE A 66 -5.85 13.98 -7.63
N CYS A 67 -4.63 13.47 -7.60
CA CYS A 67 -4.09 12.75 -6.45
C CYS A 67 -2.63 13.09 -6.19
N SER A 68 -2.16 12.81 -4.97
CA SER A 68 -0.83 13.22 -4.52
C SER A 68 0.31 12.34 -5.06
N ASN A 69 0.01 11.15 -5.57
CA ASN A 69 1.00 10.14 -5.94
C ASN A 69 0.49 9.27 -7.11
N ALA A 70 1.33 9.09 -8.13
CA ALA A 70 1.04 8.25 -9.30
C ALA A 70 0.61 6.81 -8.92
N ASN A 71 1.25 6.20 -7.91
CA ASN A 71 0.88 4.86 -7.46
C ASN A 71 -0.56 4.78 -6.90
N ILE A 72 -1.02 5.87 -6.29
CA ILE A 72 -2.38 5.97 -5.73
C ILE A 72 -3.38 6.14 -6.88
N ALA A 73 -3.03 6.94 -7.89
CA ALA A 73 -3.90 7.14 -9.05
C ALA A 73 -4.17 5.83 -9.80
N ASP A 74 -3.16 5.03 -10.13
CA ASP A 74 -3.39 3.77 -10.87
C ASP A 74 -4.37 2.87 -10.12
N GLN A 75 -4.18 2.75 -8.80
CA GLN A 75 -5.05 1.94 -7.94
C GLN A 75 -6.47 2.49 -7.85
N ASN A 76 -6.62 3.79 -7.69
CA ASN A 76 -7.92 4.40 -7.42
C ASN A 76 -8.75 4.58 -8.69
N ILE A 77 -8.14 4.90 -9.83
CA ILE A 77 -8.82 5.01 -11.13
C ILE A 77 -9.50 3.69 -11.50
N GLU A 78 -8.82 2.57 -11.25
CA GLU A 78 -9.41 1.25 -11.50
C GLU A 78 -10.71 1.05 -10.71
N LYS A 79 -10.72 1.51 -9.46
CA LYS A 79 -11.88 1.48 -8.57
C LYS A 79 -12.95 2.52 -8.92
N LEU A 80 -12.60 3.64 -9.55
CA LEU A 80 -13.53 4.70 -9.95
C LEU A 80 -14.47 4.25 -11.08
N GLY A 81 -14.06 3.25 -11.87
CA GLY A 81 -14.97 2.52 -12.76
C GLY A 81 -15.36 3.23 -14.04
N VAL A 82 -14.66 4.29 -14.44
CA VAL A 82 -14.79 4.93 -15.76
C VAL A 82 -14.10 4.04 -16.80
N GLU A 83 -14.74 3.84 -17.95
CA GLU A 83 -14.26 2.92 -18.99
C GLU A 83 -13.01 3.44 -19.70
N ASN A 84 -13.07 4.69 -20.20
CA ASN A 84 -11.97 5.28 -20.95
C ASN A 84 -11.01 6.01 -20.01
N ARG A 85 -9.89 5.35 -19.73
CA ARG A 85 -8.86 5.81 -18.80
C ARG A 85 -7.64 6.29 -19.57
N MET A 86 -7.22 7.53 -19.31
CA MET A 86 -5.93 8.02 -19.81
C MET A 86 -4.79 7.45 -18.96
N SER A 87 -3.64 7.15 -19.59
CA SER A 87 -2.50 6.58 -18.87
C SER A 87 -1.79 7.64 -18.01
N ILE A 88 -1.32 7.25 -16.82
CA ILE A 88 -0.51 8.13 -15.97
C ILE A 88 0.83 8.47 -16.61
N SER A 89 1.40 7.59 -17.43
CA SER A 89 2.64 7.89 -18.19
C SER A 89 2.45 9.06 -19.16
N GLU A 90 1.20 9.38 -19.49
CA GLU A 90 0.80 10.46 -20.39
C GLU A 90 0.42 11.75 -19.62
N SER A 91 0.40 11.72 -18.27
CA SER A 91 -0.10 12.78 -17.37
C SER A 91 0.67 14.11 -17.36
N ARG A 92 1.67 14.33 -18.23
CA ARG A 92 2.39 15.62 -18.29
C ARG A 92 1.46 16.68 -18.85
N LEU A 93 1.23 17.74 -18.07
CA LEU A 93 0.21 18.74 -18.38
C LEU A 93 0.46 19.41 -19.74
N SER A 94 1.70 19.68 -20.09
CA SER A 94 2.12 20.25 -21.40
C SER A 94 1.83 19.37 -22.62
N MET A 95 1.41 18.11 -22.42
CA MET A 95 1.10 17.17 -23.50
C MET A 95 -0.36 16.72 -23.49
N GLN A 96 -1.15 17.13 -22.50
CA GLN A 96 -2.51 16.61 -22.28
C GLN A 96 -3.44 16.95 -23.44
N HIS A 97 -3.30 18.12 -24.06
CA HIS A 97 -4.04 18.51 -25.26
C HIS A 97 -4.04 17.44 -26.38
N LEU A 98 -2.90 16.76 -26.61
CA LEU A 98 -2.78 15.68 -27.61
C LEU A 98 -3.56 14.43 -27.20
N TYR A 99 -3.34 13.99 -25.97
CA TYR A 99 -3.89 12.72 -25.48
C TYR A 99 -5.39 12.81 -25.22
N ILE A 100 -5.89 13.98 -24.81
CA ILE A 100 -7.34 14.26 -24.72
C ILE A 100 -7.97 14.07 -26.09
N LYS A 101 -7.41 14.66 -27.14
CA LYS A 101 -8.00 14.58 -28.48
C LYS A 101 -7.94 13.17 -29.08
N LEU A 102 -6.84 12.46 -28.87
CA LEU A 102 -6.72 11.05 -29.26
C LEU A 102 -7.74 10.16 -28.54
N ALA A 103 -7.97 10.42 -27.25
CA ALA A 103 -8.97 9.70 -26.47
C ALA A 103 -10.38 10.01 -26.98
N GLU A 104 -10.75 11.29 -27.12
CA GLU A 104 -12.06 11.71 -27.63
C GLU A 104 -12.38 11.07 -28.99
N LYS A 105 -11.42 11.05 -29.92
CA LYS A 105 -11.61 10.43 -31.23
C LYS A 105 -11.81 8.92 -31.13
N ARG A 106 -10.97 8.23 -30.36
CA ARG A 106 -11.08 6.79 -30.13
C ARG A 106 -12.44 6.43 -29.52
N ILE A 107 -12.90 7.23 -28.57
CA ILE A 107 -14.20 7.05 -27.91
C ILE A 107 -15.31 7.24 -28.94
N ALA A 108 -15.29 8.32 -29.71
CA ALA A 108 -16.28 8.59 -30.75
C ALA A 108 -16.36 7.47 -31.81
N GLU A 109 -15.23 6.83 -32.15
CA GLU A 109 -15.17 5.71 -33.10
C GLU A 109 -15.71 4.38 -32.54
N GLN A 110 -15.66 4.18 -31.22
CA GLN A 110 -16.00 2.91 -30.54
C GLN A 110 -17.40 2.90 -29.92
N HIS A 111 -18.07 4.05 -29.89
CA HIS A 111 -19.27 4.25 -29.09
C HIS A 111 -20.56 3.71 -29.75
N GLU A 112 -21.36 2.94 -29.01
CA GLU A 112 -22.67 2.44 -29.46
C GLU A 112 -23.79 3.49 -29.30
N GLN A 113 -24.89 3.39 -30.07
CA GLN A 113 -25.99 4.35 -29.98
C GLN A 113 -26.74 4.22 -28.64
N GLY A 114 -26.64 5.24 -27.77
CA GLY A 114 -27.44 5.38 -26.55
C GLY A 114 -26.68 5.43 -25.22
N GLU A 115 -25.36 5.19 -25.24
CA GLU A 115 -24.48 5.41 -24.09
C GLU A 115 -24.01 6.88 -24.01
N MET A 116 -23.41 7.29 -22.88
CA MET A 116 -22.83 8.63 -22.76
C MET A 116 -21.31 8.50 -22.86
N PRO A 117 -20.66 9.12 -23.86
CA PRO A 117 -19.20 9.10 -23.97
C PRO A 117 -18.58 9.67 -22.68
N GLU A 118 -17.64 8.94 -22.09
CA GLU A 118 -17.00 9.37 -20.84
C GLU A 118 -15.48 9.20 -20.87
N SER A 119 -14.76 10.03 -20.12
CA SER A 119 -13.32 9.82 -19.87
C SER A 119 -12.88 10.27 -18.47
N ILE A 120 -11.81 9.64 -17.97
CA ILE A 120 -11.14 10.05 -16.73
C ILE A 120 -9.67 10.39 -16.96
N ILE A 121 -9.28 11.56 -16.45
CA ILE A 121 -7.95 12.14 -16.63
C ILE A 121 -7.23 12.22 -15.28
N PRO A 122 -6.22 11.38 -15.03
CA PRO A 122 -5.45 11.44 -13.80
C PRO A 122 -4.35 12.51 -13.85
N LEU A 123 -4.38 13.41 -12.87
CA LEU A 123 -3.36 14.44 -12.68
C LEU A 123 -2.66 14.25 -11.33
N THR A 124 -1.34 14.42 -11.33
CA THR A 124 -0.52 14.30 -10.13
C THR A 124 0.35 15.53 -9.97
N PRO A 125 0.14 16.40 -8.96
CA PRO A 125 0.89 17.65 -8.77
C PRO A 125 2.42 17.51 -8.91
N SER A 126 3.00 16.49 -8.30
CA SER A 126 4.44 16.24 -8.32
C SER A 126 5.02 15.78 -9.66
N THR A 127 4.20 15.34 -10.61
CA THR A 127 4.64 14.72 -11.86
C THR A 127 4.07 15.47 -13.05
N SER A 128 2.82 15.87 -13.02
CA SER A 128 2.21 16.71 -14.06
C SER A 128 2.74 18.16 -14.03
N PHE A 129 3.20 18.67 -12.88
CA PHE A 129 3.51 20.10 -12.65
C PHE A 129 4.94 20.36 -12.13
N ARG A 130 5.90 19.43 -12.32
CA ARG A 130 7.31 19.70 -12.01
C ARG A 130 8.06 20.23 -13.22
N PHE A 131 8.32 21.53 -13.23
CA PHE A 131 9.22 22.17 -14.20
C PHE A 131 10.67 22.30 -13.69
N TYR A 132 10.99 21.70 -12.52
CA TYR A 132 12.32 21.72 -11.91
C TYR A 132 13.42 20.98 -12.68
N SER A 133 13.08 20.14 -13.68
CA SER A 133 14.10 19.72 -14.64
C SER A 133 14.35 20.89 -15.58
N ALA A 134 15.59 21.36 -15.65
CA ALA A 134 15.94 22.57 -16.40
C ALA A 134 15.36 22.57 -17.84
N GLN A 135 15.20 21.41 -18.49
CA GLN A 135 14.82 21.33 -19.90
C GLN A 135 13.61 20.41 -20.20
N GLY A 136 12.84 19.97 -19.20
CA GLY A 136 11.71 19.03 -19.43
C GLY A 136 12.15 17.65 -19.98
N THR A 137 11.19 16.82 -20.38
CA THR A 137 11.47 15.51 -21.01
C THR A 137 11.68 15.63 -22.53
N ALA A 138 12.40 14.66 -23.12
CA ALA A 138 12.57 14.62 -24.57
C ALA A 138 11.23 14.50 -25.33
N ASN A 139 10.26 13.80 -24.72
CA ASN A 139 8.91 13.62 -25.25
C ASN A 139 8.13 14.95 -25.36
N GLU A 140 8.13 15.75 -24.31
CA GLU A 140 7.49 17.08 -24.32
C GLU A 140 8.07 17.96 -25.43
N ARG A 141 9.39 18.02 -25.51
CA ARG A 141 10.08 18.87 -26.48
C ARG A 141 9.83 18.41 -27.92
N ALA A 142 9.77 17.10 -28.18
CA ALA A 142 9.48 16.56 -29.51
C ALA A 142 8.04 16.89 -29.97
N LEU A 143 7.06 16.81 -29.06
CA LEU A 143 5.68 17.22 -29.34
C LEU A 143 5.59 18.72 -29.64
N MET A 144 6.21 19.55 -28.78
CA MET A 144 6.25 21.00 -28.96
C MET A 144 6.90 21.38 -30.29
N TYR A 145 8.02 20.75 -30.64
CA TYR A 145 8.72 20.98 -31.91
C TYR A 145 7.79 20.81 -33.12
N ASN A 146 7.10 19.67 -33.20
CA ASN A 146 6.21 19.37 -34.33
C ASN A 146 5.06 20.38 -34.46
N ILE A 147 4.52 20.87 -33.34
CA ILE A 147 3.40 21.82 -33.35
C ILE A 147 3.89 23.24 -33.67
N LEU A 148 4.98 23.68 -33.03
CA LEU A 148 5.56 25.03 -33.21
C LEU A 148 6.05 25.24 -34.64
N CYS A 149 6.75 24.27 -35.22
CA CYS A 149 7.27 24.38 -36.58
C CYS A 149 6.17 24.27 -37.66
N GLY A 150 4.92 23.99 -37.27
CA GLY A 150 3.75 24.15 -38.12
C GLY A 150 3.27 25.59 -38.28
N LEU A 151 3.68 26.51 -37.39
CA LEU A 151 3.30 27.93 -37.45
C LEU A 151 4.07 28.65 -38.57
N ALA A 152 3.36 29.49 -39.35
CA ALA A 152 3.94 30.22 -40.48
C ALA A 152 5.21 31.03 -40.10
N GLN A 153 5.25 31.59 -38.89
CA GLN A 153 6.34 32.42 -38.39
C GLN A 153 7.60 31.62 -38.00
N LEU A 154 7.46 30.33 -37.70
CA LEU A 154 8.54 29.45 -37.20
C LEU A 154 8.96 28.38 -38.22
N LYS A 155 8.19 28.22 -39.30
CA LYS A 155 8.36 27.17 -40.31
C LYS A 155 9.74 27.20 -40.98
N ASP A 156 10.25 28.38 -41.30
CA ASP A 156 11.54 28.58 -41.95
C ASP A 156 12.73 28.32 -41.00
N TYR A 157 12.47 28.25 -39.69
CA TYR A 157 13.47 28.04 -38.64
C TYR A 157 13.46 26.61 -38.07
N LYS A 158 12.81 25.64 -38.74
CA LYS A 158 12.62 24.29 -38.18
C LYS A 158 13.92 23.59 -37.79
N GLU A 159 15.01 23.77 -38.54
CA GLU A 159 16.25 23.04 -38.27
C GLU A 159 16.91 23.55 -37.00
N VAL A 160 17.08 24.87 -36.89
CA VAL A 160 17.68 25.51 -35.71
C VAL A 160 16.83 25.32 -34.46
N ILE A 161 15.49 25.36 -34.57
CA ILE A 161 14.59 25.09 -33.42
C ILE A 161 14.65 23.61 -33.02
N GLY A 162 14.77 22.70 -33.99
CA GLY A 162 14.95 21.27 -33.74
C GLY A 162 16.22 20.99 -32.94
N ASP A 163 17.33 21.59 -33.34
CA ASP A 163 18.61 21.48 -32.62
C ASP A 163 18.53 22.06 -31.21
N PHE A 164 17.91 23.24 -31.06
CA PHE A 164 17.67 23.88 -29.77
C PHE A 164 16.85 23.00 -28.81
N LEU A 165 15.72 22.45 -29.29
CA LEU A 165 14.83 21.60 -28.50
C LEU A 165 15.37 20.19 -28.30
N SER A 166 16.30 19.71 -29.12
CA SER A 166 16.86 18.36 -28.97
C SER A 166 17.59 18.18 -27.62
N CYS A 167 18.30 19.22 -27.16
CA CYS A 167 19.19 19.16 -26.01
C CYS A 167 20.16 17.94 -26.05
N ASN A 168 20.70 17.62 -27.23
CA ASN A 168 21.61 16.49 -27.47
C ASN A 168 20.99 15.09 -27.24
N VAL A 169 19.68 14.93 -27.36
CA VAL A 169 19.01 13.62 -27.32
C VAL A 169 19.38 12.80 -28.56
N LYS A 170 19.96 11.61 -28.36
CA LYS A 170 20.50 10.76 -29.44
C LYS A 170 19.46 10.26 -30.45
N ASN A 171 18.21 10.04 -30.01
CA ASN A 171 17.12 9.50 -30.82
C ASN A 171 16.04 10.55 -31.16
N TRP A 172 16.46 11.82 -31.31
CA TRP A 172 15.54 12.94 -31.52
C TRP A 172 14.65 12.77 -32.75
N GLN A 173 15.20 12.39 -33.91
CA GLN A 173 14.43 12.22 -35.15
C GLN A 173 13.35 11.12 -35.04
N GLU A 174 13.68 10.01 -34.38
CA GLU A 174 12.73 8.94 -34.13
C GLU A 174 11.57 9.43 -33.24
N LEU A 175 11.90 10.16 -32.18
CA LEU A 175 10.92 10.76 -31.28
C LEU A 175 10.01 11.77 -32.00
N THR A 176 10.56 12.67 -32.82
CA THR A 176 9.75 13.64 -33.58
C THR A 176 8.83 12.94 -34.57
N ASN A 177 9.28 11.87 -35.22
CA ASN A 177 8.43 11.08 -36.12
C ASN A 177 7.28 10.41 -35.39
N ILE A 178 7.53 9.80 -34.22
CA ILE A 178 6.49 9.18 -33.38
C ILE A 178 5.40 10.21 -33.02
N TYR A 179 5.78 11.41 -32.58
CA TYR A 179 4.79 12.43 -32.23
C TYR A 179 4.10 13.05 -33.44
N ASN A 180 4.76 13.12 -34.60
CA ASN A 180 4.12 13.61 -35.82
C ASN A 180 3.00 12.66 -36.27
N GLU A 181 3.24 11.34 -36.20
CA GLU A 181 2.20 10.33 -36.48
C GLU A 181 1.03 10.41 -35.48
N LYS A 182 1.32 10.63 -34.18
CA LYS A 182 0.26 10.86 -33.18
C LYS A 182 -0.57 12.12 -33.46
N ILE A 183 0.08 13.22 -33.88
CA ILE A 183 -0.61 14.46 -34.24
C ILE A 183 -1.52 14.23 -35.46
N LYS A 184 -1.02 13.57 -36.51
CA LYS A 184 -1.85 13.20 -37.68
C LYS A 184 -3.05 12.35 -37.28
N GLY A 185 -2.87 11.44 -36.31
CA GLY A 185 -3.95 10.64 -35.75
C GLY A 185 -5.11 11.46 -35.15
N CYS A 186 -4.85 12.68 -34.67
CA CYS A 186 -5.87 13.58 -34.11
C CYS A 186 -6.77 14.23 -35.18
N GLY A 187 -6.30 14.33 -36.43
CA GLY A 187 -6.96 15.07 -37.52
C GLY A 187 -6.52 16.53 -37.63
N ASP A 188 -6.84 17.17 -38.76
CA ASP A 188 -6.40 18.54 -39.07
C ASP A 188 -7.02 19.61 -38.16
N ASP A 189 -8.27 19.39 -37.70
CA ASP A 189 -8.98 20.29 -36.79
C ASP A 189 -8.21 20.56 -35.49
N TYR A 190 -7.53 19.54 -34.98
CA TYR A 190 -6.70 19.65 -33.78
C TYR A 190 -5.50 20.58 -33.98
N LEU A 191 -4.82 20.48 -35.14
CA LEU A 191 -3.70 21.37 -35.44
C LEU A 191 -4.18 22.81 -35.62
N CYS A 192 -5.32 23.01 -36.29
CA CYS A 192 -5.94 24.33 -36.42
C CYS A 192 -6.28 24.95 -35.06
N GLU A 193 -6.89 24.18 -34.15
CA GLU A 193 -7.19 24.62 -32.79
C GLU A 193 -5.91 24.98 -32.01
N MET A 194 -4.91 24.10 -32.04
CA MET A 194 -3.62 24.32 -31.37
C MET A 194 -2.91 25.57 -31.91
N HIS A 195 -2.88 25.76 -33.23
CA HIS A 195 -2.26 26.94 -33.84
C HIS A 195 -3.02 28.23 -33.49
N SER A 196 -4.36 28.20 -33.47
CA SER A 196 -5.18 29.34 -33.06
C SER A 196 -4.92 29.75 -31.60
N LYS A 197 -4.90 28.78 -30.68
CA LYS A 197 -4.57 29.03 -29.27
C LYS A 197 -3.13 29.53 -29.10
N LEU A 198 -2.17 28.91 -29.79
CA LEU A 198 -0.77 29.33 -29.75
C LEU A 198 -0.54 30.73 -30.30
N GLN A 199 -1.24 31.15 -31.35
CA GLN A 199 -1.18 32.53 -31.86
C GLN A 199 -1.68 33.57 -30.84
N THR A 200 -2.57 33.16 -29.93
CA THR A 200 -3.08 34.04 -28.87
C THR A 200 -2.11 34.07 -27.68
N SER A 201 -1.45 32.96 -27.37
CA SER A 201 -0.58 32.83 -26.20
C SER A 201 0.91 33.15 -26.45
N LEU A 202 1.41 33.00 -27.68
CA LEU A 202 2.79 33.35 -28.05
C LEU A 202 2.88 34.82 -28.45
N SER A 203 3.58 35.62 -27.65
CA SER A 203 3.91 37.00 -28.02
C SER A 203 5.07 37.06 -29.01
N ASP A 204 5.10 38.10 -29.86
CA ASP A 204 6.22 38.35 -30.80
C ASP A 204 7.58 38.37 -30.09
N THR A 205 7.62 38.83 -28.83
CA THR A 205 8.83 38.83 -28.01
C THR A 205 9.35 37.42 -27.73
N ILE A 206 8.46 36.47 -27.38
CA ILE A 206 8.84 35.08 -27.09
C ILE A 206 9.30 34.40 -28.37
N THR A 207 8.57 34.61 -29.47
CA THR A 207 8.89 34.05 -30.80
C THR A 207 10.27 34.52 -31.28
N ASN A 208 10.53 35.83 -31.24
CA ASN A 208 11.81 36.38 -31.65
C ASN A 208 12.97 35.91 -30.77
N GLN A 209 12.76 35.84 -29.45
CA GLN A 209 13.77 35.36 -28.50
C GLN A 209 14.09 33.86 -28.70
N LEU A 210 13.09 33.03 -29.04
CA LEU A 210 13.30 31.61 -29.37
C LEU A 210 14.16 31.47 -30.63
N ILE A 211 13.85 32.23 -31.70
CA ILE A 211 14.62 32.21 -32.95
C ILE A 211 16.06 32.66 -32.70
N GLU A 212 16.25 33.77 -31.97
CA GLU A 212 17.58 34.29 -31.63
C GLU A 212 18.43 33.25 -30.89
N TYR A 213 17.87 32.61 -29.86
CA TYR A 213 18.57 31.58 -29.09
C TYR A 213 18.84 30.30 -29.91
N ALA A 214 17.97 29.97 -30.85
CA ALA A 214 18.15 28.84 -31.75
C ALA A 214 19.26 29.08 -32.79
N GLN A 215 19.36 30.30 -33.32
CA GLN A 215 20.35 30.66 -34.36
C GLN A 215 21.73 31.00 -33.80
N ASN A 216 21.78 31.82 -32.76
CA ASN A 216 23.03 32.36 -32.21
C ASN A 216 23.61 31.50 -31.07
N GLY A 217 22.84 30.52 -30.60
CA GLY A 217 23.15 29.75 -29.41
C GLY A 217 22.84 30.50 -28.11
N CYS A 218 22.76 29.76 -27.02
CA CYS A 218 22.52 30.30 -25.68
C CYS A 218 23.15 29.37 -24.63
N ASP A 219 23.32 29.88 -23.40
CA ASP A 219 23.77 29.04 -22.30
C ASP A 219 22.67 28.05 -21.86
N ASN A 220 23.06 27.04 -21.07
CA ASN A 220 22.12 26.00 -20.62
C ASN A 220 20.97 26.53 -19.75
N ARG A 221 21.18 27.66 -19.04
CA ARG A 221 20.17 28.27 -18.18
C ARG A 221 19.15 29.05 -19.02
N GLN A 222 19.59 29.82 -20.00
CA GLN A 222 18.73 30.53 -20.95
C GLN A 222 17.89 29.54 -21.76
N ARG A 223 18.50 28.46 -22.25
CA ARG A 223 17.78 27.37 -22.92
C ARG A 223 16.70 26.79 -22.04
N ALA A 224 17.05 26.51 -20.78
CA ALA A 224 16.14 25.97 -19.79
C ALA A 224 14.94 26.91 -19.50
N GLU A 225 15.22 28.19 -19.29
CA GLU A 225 14.20 29.22 -19.06
C GLU A 225 13.23 29.34 -20.24
N MET A 226 13.74 29.36 -21.48
CA MET A 226 12.91 29.42 -22.68
C MET A 226 12.04 28.16 -22.87
N ILE A 227 12.61 26.96 -22.68
CA ILE A 227 11.85 25.71 -22.76
C ILE A 227 10.73 25.69 -21.71
N ASN A 228 11.00 26.15 -20.49
CA ASN A 228 9.98 26.22 -19.44
C ASN A 228 8.86 27.22 -19.76
N LYS A 229 9.16 28.38 -20.37
CA LYS A 229 8.14 29.31 -20.86
C LYS A 229 7.21 28.63 -21.88
N LEU A 230 7.77 27.95 -22.87
CA LEU A 230 6.98 27.23 -23.88
C LEU A 230 6.15 26.11 -23.24
N ARG A 231 6.73 25.32 -22.34
CA ARG A 231 6.00 24.27 -21.62
C ARG A 231 4.83 24.83 -20.81
N ARG A 232 4.95 26.03 -20.22
CA ARG A 232 3.86 26.72 -19.50
C ARG A 232 2.73 27.10 -20.45
N ILE A 233 3.04 27.64 -21.63
CA ILE A 233 2.02 27.95 -22.66
C ILE A 233 1.26 26.68 -23.09
N PHE A 234 1.96 25.60 -23.38
CA PHE A 234 1.32 24.33 -23.76
C PHE A 234 0.49 23.72 -22.61
N ALA A 235 0.91 23.93 -21.37
CA ALA A 235 0.15 23.52 -20.20
C ALA A 235 -1.14 24.34 -20.03
N GLU A 236 -1.10 25.66 -20.25
CA GLU A 236 -2.29 26.54 -20.26
C GLU A 236 -3.31 26.09 -21.29
N ILE A 237 -2.84 25.84 -22.52
CA ILE A 237 -3.68 25.32 -23.61
C ILE A 237 -4.33 23.99 -23.19
N SER A 238 -3.54 23.10 -22.57
CA SER A 238 -4.07 21.82 -22.10
C SER A 238 -5.11 21.98 -21.00
N ILE A 239 -4.90 22.89 -20.04
CA ILE A 239 -5.88 23.19 -18.99
C ILE A 239 -7.19 23.71 -19.61
N ASP A 240 -7.10 24.56 -20.62
CA ASP A 240 -8.28 25.06 -21.33
C ASP A 240 -9.04 23.95 -22.06
N MET A 241 -8.34 22.94 -22.58
CA MET A 241 -8.95 21.78 -23.25
C MET A 241 -9.44 20.69 -22.28
N LEU A 242 -9.10 20.78 -20.98
CA LEU A 242 -9.55 19.81 -19.99
C LEU A 242 -11.05 19.91 -19.70
N ASP A 243 -11.67 21.09 -19.79
CA ASP A 243 -13.10 21.38 -19.56
C ASP A 243 -13.91 20.29 -18.81
N PRO A 244 -13.66 20.07 -17.50
CA PRO A 244 -14.23 18.93 -16.79
C PRO A 244 -15.60 19.23 -16.18
N ASP A 245 -16.48 18.23 -16.19
CA ASP A 245 -17.77 18.26 -15.50
C ASP A 245 -17.62 18.04 -14.00
N LEU A 246 -16.71 17.13 -13.63
CA LEU A 246 -16.43 16.74 -12.25
C LEU A 246 -14.92 16.64 -12.00
N VAL A 247 -14.45 17.37 -10.99
CA VAL A 247 -13.09 17.28 -10.46
C VAL A 247 -13.12 16.58 -9.11
N ILE A 248 -12.38 15.48 -8.98
CA ILE A 248 -12.21 14.75 -7.72
C ILE A 248 -10.80 15.01 -7.21
N MET A 249 -10.69 15.56 -6.01
CA MET A 249 -9.40 15.83 -5.36
C MET A 249 -9.20 14.89 -4.18
N ASP A 250 -8.31 13.91 -4.36
CA ASP A 250 -7.96 12.95 -3.32
C ASP A 250 -6.76 13.43 -2.50
N GLU A 251 -6.81 13.19 -1.18
CA GLU A 251 -5.84 13.71 -0.20
C GLU A 251 -5.67 15.24 -0.29
N PHE A 252 -6.79 15.97 -0.39
CA PHE A 252 -6.77 17.40 -0.69
C PHE A 252 -5.94 18.24 0.30
N GLN A 253 -5.78 17.79 1.54
CA GLN A 253 -4.96 18.46 2.57
C GLN A 253 -3.49 18.60 2.17
N ARG A 254 -2.99 17.76 1.25
CA ARG A 254 -1.65 17.88 0.67
C ARG A 254 -1.52 19.05 -0.31
N PHE A 255 -2.64 19.69 -0.63
CA PHE A 255 -2.73 20.76 -1.61
C PHE A 255 -3.27 22.05 -1.00
N ASN A 256 -2.98 22.32 0.27
CA ASN A 256 -3.31 23.62 0.86
C ASN A 256 -2.71 24.79 0.06
N SER A 257 -1.58 24.59 -0.65
CA SER A 257 -1.03 25.54 -1.61
C SER A 257 -1.94 25.81 -2.82
N LEU A 258 -2.75 24.84 -3.27
CA LEU A 258 -3.75 25.06 -4.35
C LEU A 258 -4.86 26.02 -3.91
N LEU A 259 -5.03 26.26 -2.61
CA LEU A 259 -6.00 27.22 -2.09
C LEU A 259 -5.41 28.63 -1.98
N GLU A 260 -4.08 28.77 -2.08
CA GLU A 260 -3.40 30.07 -2.01
C GLU A 260 -3.34 30.70 -3.40
N GLN A 261 -3.74 31.97 -3.50
CA GLN A 261 -3.60 32.75 -4.73
C GLN A 261 -2.11 33.12 -4.93
N GLY A 262 -1.35 32.21 -5.51
CA GLY A 262 0.04 32.40 -5.94
C GLY A 262 0.17 32.58 -7.45
N ASP A 263 1.39 32.87 -7.92
CA ASP A 263 1.75 32.91 -9.35
C ASP A 263 2.44 31.60 -9.81
N ASP A 264 2.28 30.53 -9.01
CA ASP A 264 2.86 29.21 -9.24
C ASP A 264 1.95 28.31 -10.11
N GLU A 265 2.49 27.21 -10.63
CA GLU A 265 1.78 26.37 -11.60
C GLU A 265 0.61 25.59 -10.99
N GLN A 266 0.62 25.45 -9.66
CA GLN A 266 -0.48 24.86 -8.89
C GLN A 266 -1.67 25.81 -8.87
N SER A 267 -1.43 27.12 -8.69
CA SER A 267 -2.50 28.12 -8.74
C SER A 267 -3.17 28.22 -10.11
N MET A 268 -2.49 27.89 -11.21
CA MET A 268 -3.08 27.90 -12.57
C MET A 268 -4.29 26.96 -12.70
N LEU A 269 -4.16 25.74 -12.15
CA LEU A 269 -5.24 24.76 -12.14
C LEU A 269 -6.37 25.19 -11.19
N ALA A 270 -5.99 25.70 -10.02
CA ALA A 270 -6.92 26.19 -9.02
C ALA A 270 -7.76 27.35 -9.56
N ASN A 271 -7.13 28.32 -10.22
CA ASN A 271 -7.82 29.46 -10.82
C ASN A 271 -8.77 29.04 -11.93
N LYS A 272 -8.45 28.01 -12.73
CA LYS A 272 -9.36 27.55 -13.80
C LYS A 272 -10.55 26.76 -13.26
N PHE A 273 -10.30 25.78 -12.39
CA PHE A 273 -11.37 24.89 -11.90
C PHE A 273 -12.20 25.52 -10.79
N PHE A 274 -11.64 26.46 -10.02
CA PHE A 274 -12.28 27.02 -8.83
C PHE A 274 -12.87 28.42 -9.07
N ASP A 275 -12.83 28.96 -10.29
CA ASP A 275 -13.51 30.21 -10.61
C ASP A 275 -15.01 29.97 -10.85
N ASN A 276 -15.83 30.47 -9.92
CA ASN A 276 -17.28 30.32 -9.98
C ASN A 276 -17.95 31.14 -11.11
N GLU A 277 -17.29 32.17 -11.62
CA GLU A 277 -17.84 33.00 -12.71
C GLU A 277 -17.57 32.35 -14.07
N ARG A 278 -16.45 31.63 -14.20
CA ARG A 278 -15.97 31.09 -15.48
C ARG A 278 -16.19 29.59 -15.69
N SER A 279 -16.47 28.82 -14.63
CA SER A 279 -16.60 27.37 -14.70
C SER A 279 -17.88 26.84 -14.02
N ASN A 280 -18.57 25.91 -14.68
CA ASN A 280 -19.69 25.14 -14.10
C ASN A 280 -19.24 23.80 -13.48
N THR A 281 -17.93 23.55 -13.37
CA THR A 281 -17.35 22.30 -12.85
C THR A 281 -17.81 22.01 -11.42
N LYS A 282 -18.13 20.74 -11.15
CA LYS A 282 -18.42 20.23 -9.80
C LYS A 282 -17.14 19.70 -9.16
N ILE A 283 -16.95 19.93 -7.86
CA ILE A 283 -15.73 19.59 -7.15
C ILE A 283 -16.07 18.69 -5.95
N LEU A 284 -15.44 17.52 -5.90
CA LEU A 284 -15.53 16.58 -4.80
C LEU A 284 -14.16 16.46 -4.12
N LEU A 285 -14.08 16.89 -2.87
CA LEU A 285 -12.89 16.71 -2.04
C LEU A 285 -12.99 15.40 -1.26
N LEU A 286 -11.96 14.56 -1.34
CA LEU A 286 -11.85 13.33 -0.56
C LEU A 286 -10.75 13.50 0.50
N SER A 287 -11.13 13.59 1.77
CA SER A 287 -10.16 13.53 2.86
C SER A 287 -10.82 13.21 4.19
N ALA A 288 -10.32 12.18 4.88
CA ALA A 288 -10.74 11.92 6.26
C ALA A 288 -10.41 13.09 7.20
N THR A 289 -9.35 13.83 6.88
CA THR A 289 -8.70 14.80 7.77
C THR A 289 -8.37 16.06 6.99
N PRO A 290 -9.41 16.85 6.65
CA PRO A 290 -9.35 18.02 5.78
C PRO A 290 -8.40 19.15 6.22
N TYR A 291 -8.12 19.25 7.51
CA TYR A 291 -7.30 20.30 8.13
C TYR A 291 -6.53 19.72 9.31
N LYS A 292 -5.52 20.44 9.81
CA LYS A 292 -4.78 20.04 11.01
C LYS A 292 -5.80 19.83 12.14
N PRO A 293 -5.94 18.61 12.71
CA PRO A 293 -7.06 18.25 13.58
C PRO A 293 -6.98 18.88 14.96
N TYR A 294 -5.79 19.29 15.40
CA TYR A 294 -5.51 19.77 16.74
C TYR A 294 -4.18 20.52 16.77
N SER A 295 -4.14 21.62 17.52
CA SER A 295 -2.91 22.35 17.87
C SER A 295 -2.75 22.35 19.38
N THR A 296 -1.54 22.09 19.86
CA THR A 296 -1.22 22.07 21.30
C THR A 296 -1.18 23.49 21.87
N LEU A 297 -1.46 23.68 23.17
CA LEU A 297 -1.25 24.99 23.81
C LEU A 297 0.21 25.48 23.69
N GLU A 298 1.19 24.57 23.69
CA GLU A 298 2.60 24.93 23.45
C GLU A 298 2.81 25.46 22.03
N GLU A 299 2.24 24.82 21.00
CA GLU A 299 2.28 25.31 19.61
C GLU A 299 1.56 26.66 19.48
N LEU A 300 0.38 26.80 20.10
CA LEU A 300 -0.40 28.05 20.10
C LEU A 300 0.39 29.21 20.74
N ASN A 301 1.06 28.95 21.87
CA ASN A 301 1.86 29.93 22.58
C ASN A 301 3.18 30.25 21.86
N THR A 302 3.74 29.31 21.09
CA THR A 302 4.99 29.51 20.34
C THR A 302 4.74 30.27 19.03
N ASN A 303 3.66 29.95 18.31
CA ASN A 303 3.35 30.52 17.00
C ASN A 303 2.42 31.74 17.07
N GLY A 304 1.76 31.98 18.21
CA GLY A 304 0.85 33.11 18.43
C GLY A 304 -0.51 33.03 17.72
N ASN A 305 -0.77 31.95 16.94
CA ASN A 305 -1.96 31.78 16.11
C ASN A 305 -2.59 30.39 16.27
N ASP A 306 -3.94 30.32 16.23
CA ASP A 306 -4.69 29.06 16.17
C ASP A 306 -4.76 28.53 14.73
N GLU A 307 -3.67 27.89 14.29
CA GLU A 307 -3.53 27.28 12.96
C GLU A 307 -4.70 26.34 12.61
N HIS A 308 -5.21 25.55 13.58
CA HIS A 308 -6.33 24.63 13.35
C HIS A 308 -7.59 25.38 12.92
N TYR A 309 -7.98 26.41 13.69
CA TYR A 309 -9.20 27.15 13.41
C TYR A 309 -9.08 27.94 12.10
N GLN A 310 -7.89 28.48 11.82
CA GLN A 310 -7.60 29.13 10.54
C GLN A 310 -7.73 28.16 9.36
N ASP A 311 -7.16 26.95 9.46
CA ASP A 311 -7.26 25.94 8.42
C ASP A 311 -8.70 25.44 8.21
N PHE A 312 -9.45 25.22 9.29
CA PHE A 312 -10.89 24.92 9.19
C PHE A 312 -11.65 26.01 8.44
N MET A 313 -11.43 27.28 8.80
CA MET A 313 -12.09 28.41 8.15
C MET A 313 -11.66 28.59 6.70
N LYS A 314 -10.41 28.29 6.33
CA LYS A 314 -9.94 28.26 4.94
C LYS A 314 -10.68 27.20 4.11
N VAL A 315 -10.86 26.00 4.65
CA VAL A 315 -11.62 24.94 3.97
C VAL A 315 -13.09 25.35 3.79
N MET A 316 -13.70 25.95 4.81
CA MET A 316 -15.09 26.41 4.72
C MET A 316 -15.26 27.57 3.73
N ASP A 317 -14.30 28.51 3.69
CA ASP A 317 -14.26 29.59 2.71
C ASP A 317 -14.21 29.03 1.28
N PHE A 318 -13.36 28.02 1.06
CA PHE A 318 -13.31 27.30 -0.20
C PHE A 318 -14.63 26.62 -0.54
N LEU A 319 -15.27 25.90 0.39
CA LEU A 319 -16.50 25.15 0.11
C LEU A 319 -17.71 26.04 -0.19
N TYR A 320 -17.87 27.14 0.56
CA TYR A 320 -18.98 28.08 0.37
C TYR A 320 -18.78 29.01 -0.82
N ALA A 321 -17.53 29.31 -1.15
CA ALA A 321 -17.05 29.96 -2.36
C ALA A 321 -17.54 31.40 -2.64
N THR A 322 -18.67 31.82 -2.09
CA THR A 322 -19.15 33.21 -2.12
C THR A 322 -19.06 33.83 -0.74
N LYS A 323 -18.66 35.11 -0.71
CA LYS A 323 -18.44 35.85 0.53
C LYS A 323 -19.70 35.90 1.41
N ASP A 324 -20.87 36.12 0.81
CA ASP A 324 -22.16 36.18 1.52
C ASP A 324 -22.48 34.87 2.27
N LYS A 325 -22.39 33.72 1.58
CA LYS A 325 -22.64 32.41 2.20
C LYS A 325 -21.61 32.11 3.31
N MET A 326 -20.35 32.48 3.09
CA MET A 326 -19.29 32.28 4.08
C MET A 326 -19.48 33.17 5.32
N ASP A 327 -19.88 34.43 5.16
CA ASP A 327 -20.12 35.33 6.28
C ASP A 327 -21.32 34.87 7.13
N ARG A 328 -22.36 34.32 6.50
CA ARG A 328 -23.46 33.64 7.20
C ARG A 328 -22.97 32.42 7.98
N PHE A 329 -22.14 31.58 7.38
CA PHE A 329 -21.55 30.42 8.06
C PHE A 329 -20.71 30.84 9.27
N LYS A 330 -19.84 31.85 9.13
CA LYS A 330 -19.03 32.39 10.23
C LYS A 330 -19.89 32.87 11.40
N LEU A 331 -21.02 33.51 11.14
CA LEU A 331 -21.94 33.98 12.18
C LEU A 331 -22.56 32.80 12.96
N ILE A 332 -23.05 31.78 12.26
CA ILE A 332 -23.61 30.56 12.87
C ILE A 332 -22.54 29.87 13.72
N TRP A 333 -21.34 29.68 13.15
CA TRP A 333 -20.23 29.00 13.82
C TRP A 333 -19.71 29.76 15.04
N HIS A 334 -19.64 31.09 14.96
CA HIS A 334 -19.29 31.95 16.08
C HIS A 334 -20.34 31.85 17.21
N THR A 335 -21.62 31.81 16.87
CA THR A 335 -22.72 31.68 17.85
C THR A 335 -22.62 30.35 18.60
N TYR A 336 -22.39 29.25 17.89
CA TYR A 336 -22.14 27.95 18.49
C TYR A 336 -20.88 27.93 19.37
N SER A 337 -19.77 28.49 18.88
CA SER A 337 -18.51 28.60 19.63
C SER A 337 -18.67 29.41 20.92
N ALA A 338 -19.49 30.47 20.90
CA ALA A 338 -19.78 31.30 22.06
C ALA A 338 -20.67 30.56 23.08
N ALA A 339 -21.64 29.77 22.62
CA ALA A 339 -22.48 28.94 23.48
C ALA A 339 -21.65 27.88 24.23
N LEU A 340 -20.72 27.22 23.53
CA LEU A 340 -19.78 26.24 24.11
C LEU A 340 -18.90 26.82 25.25
N LYS A 341 -18.54 28.11 25.18
CA LYS A 341 -17.68 28.77 26.18
C LYS A 341 -18.42 29.24 27.44
N ARG A 342 -19.76 29.33 27.40
CA ARG A 342 -20.57 29.93 28.48
C ARG A 342 -20.99 28.94 29.58
N THR A 343 -20.35 27.78 29.69
CA THR A 343 -20.96 26.62 30.35
C THR A 343 -20.64 26.43 31.84
N ASN A 344 -21.36 27.17 32.68
CA ASN A 344 -21.81 26.71 34.01
C ASN A 344 -23.22 26.06 33.91
N VAL A 345 -23.56 25.45 32.76
CA VAL A 345 -24.97 25.18 32.42
C VAL A 345 -25.47 23.89 33.05
N VAL A 346 -26.49 24.04 33.89
CA VAL A 346 -27.36 22.97 34.38
C VAL A 346 -28.34 22.51 33.28
N ASP A 347 -28.52 23.30 32.20
CA ASP A 347 -29.42 23.05 31.07
C ASP A 347 -28.67 23.05 29.72
N LEU A 348 -28.65 21.91 29.02
CA LEU A 348 -27.96 21.77 27.72
C LEU A 348 -28.78 22.29 26.53
N THR A 349 -30.05 22.66 26.71
CA THR A 349 -30.97 22.98 25.60
C THR A 349 -30.45 24.09 24.67
N PRO A 350 -29.95 25.25 25.15
CA PRO A 350 -29.43 26.30 24.26
C PRO A 350 -28.20 25.86 23.46
N LEU A 351 -27.38 24.98 24.04
CA LEU A 351 -26.21 24.42 23.38
C LEU A 351 -26.63 23.45 22.26
N VAL A 352 -27.63 22.61 22.50
CA VAL A 352 -28.16 21.68 21.49
C VAL A 352 -28.76 22.42 20.30
N VAL A 353 -29.50 23.51 20.52
CA VAL A 353 -30.08 24.32 19.42
C VAL A 353 -28.99 24.91 18.54
N THR A 354 -28.02 25.62 19.14
CA THR A 354 -26.91 26.23 18.38
C THR A 354 -26.01 25.19 17.71
N LYS A 355 -25.84 24.01 18.33
CA LYS A 355 -25.15 22.86 17.74
C LYS A 355 -25.88 22.33 16.51
N ASN A 356 -27.20 22.17 16.56
CA ASN A 356 -27.99 21.67 15.44
C ASN A 356 -27.97 22.65 14.25
N GLU A 357 -28.02 23.96 14.49
CA GLU A 357 -27.87 24.96 13.43
C GLU A 357 -26.47 24.91 12.78
N ALA A 358 -25.42 24.76 13.58
CA ALA A 358 -24.05 24.60 13.09
C ALA A 358 -23.87 23.28 12.32
N GLU A 359 -24.48 22.20 12.79
CA GLU A 359 -24.47 20.88 12.13
C GLU A 359 -25.15 20.95 10.76
N GLU A 360 -26.34 21.56 10.65
CA GLU A 360 -27.05 21.70 9.37
C GLU A 360 -26.28 22.58 8.37
N ALA A 361 -25.68 23.68 8.85
CA ALA A 361 -24.81 24.51 8.01
C ALA A 361 -23.60 23.70 7.50
N LEU A 362 -22.97 22.88 8.34
CA LEU A 362 -21.84 22.04 7.91
C LEU A 362 -22.31 20.92 6.96
N TYR A 363 -23.45 20.30 7.23
CA TYR A 363 -24.07 19.25 6.42
C TYR A 363 -24.53 19.74 5.02
N GLY A 364 -24.64 21.05 4.82
CA GLY A 364 -24.89 21.66 3.52
C GLY A 364 -23.72 21.53 2.53
N VAL A 365 -22.49 21.33 3.02
CA VAL A 365 -21.27 21.28 2.20
C VAL A 365 -20.36 20.06 2.49
N MET A 366 -20.66 19.28 3.52
CA MET A 366 -19.81 18.19 4.00
C MET A 366 -20.63 16.95 4.39
N CYS A 367 -20.12 15.77 4.03
CA CYS A 367 -20.62 14.47 4.51
C CYS A 367 -19.52 13.72 5.25
N ARG A 368 -19.85 13.05 6.35
CA ARG A 368 -18.89 12.24 7.11
C ARG A 368 -19.56 11.07 7.80
N THR A 369 -19.12 9.87 7.44
CA THR A 369 -19.48 8.60 8.05
C THR A 369 -18.33 8.06 8.89
N GLU A 370 -18.65 7.53 10.06
CA GLU A 370 -17.68 6.93 10.99
C GLU A 370 -18.17 5.54 11.45
N ARG A 371 -17.22 4.71 11.92
CA ARG A 371 -17.54 3.45 12.59
C ARG A 371 -18.09 3.75 13.99
N PHE A 372 -19.26 3.21 14.29
CA PHE A 372 -19.99 3.48 15.54
C PHE A 372 -19.36 2.83 16.80
N ASN A 373 -18.40 1.91 16.63
CA ASN A 373 -17.64 1.30 17.71
C ASN A 373 -16.13 1.52 17.45
N SER A 374 -15.40 2.06 18.42
CA SER A 374 -13.93 2.00 18.46
C SER A 374 -13.37 0.57 18.53
N GLY A 375 -14.23 -0.42 18.76
CA GLY A 375 -13.90 -1.81 19.08
C GLY A 375 -13.67 -2.73 17.87
N ILE A 376 -12.50 -2.61 17.26
CA ILE A 376 -11.68 -3.79 16.93
C ILE A 376 -10.19 -3.53 17.18
N ILE A 377 -9.81 -2.40 17.79
CA ILE A 377 -8.42 -2.08 18.11
C ILE A 377 -8.14 -2.49 19.55
N ASP A 378 -7.11 -3.33 19.72
CA ASP A 378 -6.55 -3.73 21.00
C ASP A 378 -5.24 -2.97 21.24
N ASP A 379 -5.18 -2.20 22.32
CA ASP A 379 -4.01 -1.44 22.75
C ASP A 379 -3.32 -2.03 23.99
N SER A 380 -3.69 -3.26 24.39
CA SER A 380 -3.05 -3.98 25.51
C SER A 380 -1.54 -4.17 25.34
N ARG A 381 -1.03 -4.08 24.10
CA ARG A 381 0.39 -4.15 23.74
C ARG A 381 1.12 -2.81 23.75
N VAL A 382 0.48 -1.74 24.21
CA VAL A 382 1.15 -0.47 24.50
C VAL A 382 1.80 -0.57 25.87
N CYS A 383 3.08 -0.94 25.88
CA CYS A 383 3.81 -1.22 27.10
C CYS A 383 5.26 -0.75 27.04
N ASP A 384 5.87 -0.66 28.21
CA ASP A 384 7.29 -0.38 28.33
C ASP A 384 8.10 -1.58 27.81
N VAL A 385 9.16 -1.32 27.05
CA VAL A 385 10.14 -2.32 26.63
C VAL A 385 11.11 -2.60 27.77
N GLN A 386 11.63 -3.82 27.79
CA GLN A 386 12.76 -4.16 28.64
C GLN A 386 14.01 -3.42 28.14
N VAL A 387 14.60 -2.60 29.02
CA VAL A 387 15.88 -1.93 28.75
C VAL A 387 17.01 -2.96 28.82
N VAL A 388 17.92 -2.90 27.85
CA VAL A 388 19.13 -3.73 27.78
C VAL A 388 20.38 -2.86 27.91
N PRO A 389 21.54 -3.39 28.35
CA PRO A 389 22.76 -2.60 28.52
C PRO A 389 23.18 -1.84 27.25
N GLU A 390 22.93 -2.43 26.09
CA GLU A 390 23.26 -1.85 24.79
C GLU A 390 22.48 -0.57 24.48
N ASP A 391 21.31 -0.35 25.10
CA ASP A 391 20.57 0.92 24.99
C ASP A 391 21.41 2.12 25.47
N ILE A 392 22.34 1.88 26.40
CA ILE A 392 23.26 2.89 26.94
C ILE A 392 24.61 2.83 26.20
N LEU A 393 25.12 1.63 25.93
CA LEU A 393 26.42 1.46 25.26
C LEU A 393 26.43 2.07 23.86
N SER A 394 25.34 1.95 23.08
CA SER A 394 25.25 2.60 21.77
C SER A 394 25.40 4.12 21.85
N PHE A 395 24.89 4.76 22.92
CA PHE A 395 25.11 6.19 23.13
C PHE A 395 26.56 6.48 23.56
N ALA A 396 27.07 5.73 24.53
CA ALA A 396 28.40 5.92 25.09
C ALA A 396 29.51 5.73 24.04
N GLU A 397 29.47 4.62 23.28
CA GLU A 397 30.41 4.34 22.19
C GLU A 397 30.33 5.42 21.11
N GLY A 398 29.11 5.81 20.73
CA GLY A 398 28.91 6.79 19.66
C GLY A 398 29.40 8.19 20.04
N GLN A 399 29.12 8.64 21.26
CA GLN A 399 29.61 9.92 21.76
C GLN A 399 31.14 9.91 21.91
N TYR A 400 31.69 8.82 22.47
CA TYR A 400 33.13 8.66 22.62
C TYR A 400 33.87 8.72 21.28
N LEU A 401 33.37 8.00 20.27
CA LEU A 401 33.92 8.06 18.91
C LEU A 401 33.89 9.48 18.35
N MET A 402 32.76 10.19 18.50
CA MET A 402 32.63 11.58 18.03
C MET A 402 33.58 12.53 18.75
N ASP A 403 33.79 12.35 20.05
CA ASP A 403 34.70 13.18 20.86
C ASP A 403 36.16 12.96 20.45
N CYS A 404 36.58 11.70 20.26
CA CYS A 404 37.92 11.37 19.73
C CYS A 404 38.15 11.98 18.34
N LEU A 405 37.17 11.86 17.44
CA LEU A 405 37.28 12.40 16.09
C LEU A 405 37.32 13.94 16.08
N ASN A 406 36.56 14.60 16.97
CA ASN A 406 36.61 16.07 17.12
C ASN A 406 38.00 16.53 17.63
N GLN A 407 38.67 15.74 18.48
CA GLN A 407 40.02 16.04 18.98
C GLN A 407 41.08 15.88 17.88
N GLU A 408 40.98 14.82 17.07
CA GLU A 408 41.96 14.53 16.01
C GLU A 408 41.75 15.38 14.74
N ASN A 409 40.52 15.82 14.47
CA ASN A 409 40.18 16.56 13.26
C ASN A 409 39.35 17.82 13.55
N THR A 410 40.04 18.91 13.87
CA THR A 410 39.44 20.21 14.22
C THR A 410 38.63 20.85 13.08
N LYS A 411 38.73 20.35 11.85
CA LYS A 411 37.97 20.85 10.69
C LYS A 411 36.52 20.32 10.65
N VAL A 412 36.22 19.21 11.33
CA VAL A 412 34.89 18.58 11.29
C VAL A 412 34.25 18.68 12.68
N ARG A 413 33.15 19.43 12.79
CA ARG A 413 32.39 19.55 14.05
C ARG A 413 31.26 18.52 14.11
N LEU A 414 31.39 17.54 15.00
CA LEU A 414 30.42 16.44 15.15
C LEU A 414 29.32 16.71 16.19
N GLY A 415 29.58 17.54 17.21
CA GLY A 415 28.59 17.86 18.25
C GLY A 415 28.24 16.66 19.14
N ASN A 416 26.98 16.57 19.59
CA ASN A 416 26.49 15.47 20.43
C ASN A 416 25.65 14.48 19.61
N LEU A 417 25.72 13.20 19.97
CA LEU A 417 24.90 12.17 19.36
C LEU A 417 23.41 12.38 19.70
N PRO A 418 22.50 12.47 18.72
CA PRO A 418 21.08 12.63 19.00
C PRO A 418 20.48 11.42 19.72
N MET A 419 19.90 11.64 20.91
CA MET A 419 19.28 10.58 21.70
C MET A 419 18.15 9.85 20.96
N GLU A 420 17.39 10.57 20.13
CA GLU A 420 16.32 9.97 19.31
C GLU A 420 16.84 8.98 18.26
N TYR A 421 18.11 9.09 17.84
CA TYR A 421 18.71 8.10 16.95
C TYR A 421 18.97 6.80 17.71
N VAL A 422 19.63 6.88 18.87
CA VAL A 422 19.95 5.73 19.72
C VAL A 422 18.69 4.96 20.12
N LYS A 423 17.63 5.66 20.55
CA LYS A 423 16.33 5.05 20.86
C LYS A 423 15.65 4.39 19.67
N SER A 424 16.01 4.76 18.45
CA SER A 424 15.33 4.31 17.23
C SER A 424 16.03 3.14 16.55
N SER A 425 17.36 3.03 16.60
CA SER A 425 18.07 1.94 15.93
C SER A 425 19.31 1.50 16.73
N PRO A 426 19.49 0.19 16.95
CA PRO A 426 20.81 -0.34 17.29
C PRO A 426 21.72 -0.27 16.06
N TYR A 427 23.03 -0.48 16.25
CA TYR A 427 24.01 -0.52 15.17
C TYR A 427 23.92 0.71 14.24
N LEU A 428 23.84 1.90 14.84
CA LEU A 428 23.56 3.16 14.14
C LEU A 428 24.40 3.35 12.88
N LEU A 429 25.71 3.16 13.00
CA LEU A 429 26.62 3.41 11.89
C LEU A 429 26.50 2.35 10.78
N SER A 430 25.93 1.17 11.04
CA SER A 430 25.59 0.22 9.98
C SER A 430 24.38 0.69 9.14
N PHE A 431 23.38 1.31 9.77
CA PHE A 431 22.08 1.59 9.14
C PHE A 431 21.81 3.06 8.77
N MET A 432 22.60 4.01 9.26
CA MET A 432 22.52 5.44 8.95
C MET A 432 22.96 5.77 7.50
N ASP A 433 22.42 5.07 6.51
CA ASP A 433 22.70 5.30 5.09
C ASP A 433 22.21 6.68 4.66
N LYS A 434 23.07 7.48 4.01
CA LYS A 434 22.81 8.86 3.56
C LYS A 434 22.61 9.92 4.67
N TYR A 435 22.69 9.56 5.95
CA TYR A 435 22.58 10.52 7.04
C TYR A 435 23.80 11.42 7.14
N GLU A 436 23.58 12.72 7.33
CA GLU A 436 24.63 13.74 7.40
C GLU A 436 25.64 13.47 8.53
N LEU A 437 25.16 13.06 9.70
CA LEU A 437 26.04 12.71 10.82
C LEU A 437 27.02 11.58 10.46
N LYS A 438 26.54 10.51 9.81
CA LYS A 438 27.41 9.41 9.37
C LYS A 438 28.41 9.87 8.30
N LYS A 439 28.00 10.74 7.36
CA LYS A 439 28.91 11.30 6.35
C LYS A 439 30.05 12.08 7.00
N ARG A 440 29.74 12.89 8.02
CA ARG A 440 30.76 13.64 8.78
C ARG A 440 31.69 12.72 9.56
N ILE A 441 31.16 11.67 10.20
CA ILE A 441 31.98 10.65 10.88
C ILE A 441 32.92 9.96 9.89
N ALA A 442 32.39 9.49 8.75
CA ALA A 442 33.19 8.84 7.71
C ALA A 442 34.26 9.78 7.12
N SER A 443 33.94 11.06 6.93
CA SER A 443 34.90 12.07 6.50
C SER A 443 35.98 12.37 7.56
N ALA A 444 35.62 12.33 8.84
CA ALA A 444 36.56 12.56 9.93
C ALA A 444 37.55 11.40 10.11
N LEU A 445 37.14 10.16 9.79
CA LEU A 445 37.98 8.96 9.87
C LEU A 445 39.17 8.96 8.89
N GLN A 446 39.14 9.72 7.79
CA GLN A 446 40.24 9.82 6.81
C GLN A 446 40.85 8.46 6.39
N HIS A 447 40.01 7.44 6.15
CA HIS A 447 40.48 6.07 5.83
C HIS A 447 41.20 5.32 6.95
N SER A 448 41.07 5.76 8.21
CA SER A 448 41.53 5.02 9.39
C SER A 448 40.53 3.96 9.84
N ASP A 449 41.05 2.85 10.39
CA ASP A 449 40.21 1.78 10.92
C ASP A 449 39.48 2.27 12.17
N VAL A 450 38.14 2.19 12.13
CA VAL A 450 37.27 2.59 13.25
C VAL A 450 37.60 1.82 14.53
N LYS A 451 38.17 0.61 14.42
CA LYS A 451 38.61 -0.21 15.57
C LYS A 451 39.72 0.43 16.39
N ARG A 452 40.44 1.44 15.86
CA ARG A 452 41.44 2.21 16.61
C ARG A 452 40.82 2.94 17.81
N TYR A 453 39.54 3.28 17.74
CA TYR A 453 38.82 4.01 18.79
C TYR A 453 38.11 3.09 19.79
N GLY A 454 38.38 1.78 19.76
CA GLY A 454 37.84 0.81 20.70
C GLY A 454 36.83 -0.17 20.09
N LYS A 455 36.08 -0.85 20.96
CA LYS A 455 35.00 -1.75 20.52
C LYS A 455 33.84 -0.92 19.98
N MET A 456 33.30 -1.35 18.85
CA MET A 456 32.21 -0.68 18.12
C MET A 456 31.01 -1.62 17.98
N ASP A 457 30.90 -2.60 18.87
CA ASP A 457 29.94 -3.69 18.79
C ASP A 457 28.50 -3.19 18.98
N ALA A 458 28.28 -2.02 19.62
CA ALA A 458 26.97 -1.41 19.76
C ALA A 458 26.61 -0.45 18.58
N LEU A 459 27.60 -0.10 17.73
CA LEU A 459 27.45 0.84 16.61
C LEU A 459 27.49 0.19 15.23
N LEU A 460 28.19 -0.94 15.07
CA LEU A 460 28.45 -1.59 13.80
C LEU A 460 28.26 -3.10 13.89
N LEU A 461 27.71 -3.68 12.81
CA LEU A 461 27.65 -5.12 12.63
C LEU A 461 29.01 -5.70 12.20
N SER A 462 29.29 -6.92 12.65
CA SER A 462 30.48 -7.68 12.26
C SER A 462 30.23 -8.52 11.00
N LYS A 463 31.07 -8.33 9.97
CA LYS A 463 31.06 -9.14 8.74
C LYS A 463 31.30 -10.62 9.04
N TYR A 464 32.19 -10.92 10.00
CA TYR A 464 32.49 -12.28 10.42
C TYR A 464 31.29 -12.96 11.10
N ALA A 465 30.58 -12.26 12.00
CA ALA A 465 29.40 -12.80 12.66
C ALA A 465 28.29 -13.11 11.63
N ILE A 466 28.03 -12.16 10.72
CA ILE A 466 27.05 -12.33 9.63
C ILE A 466 27.41 -13.56 8.78
N ASN A 467 28.65 -13.62 8.26
CA ASN A 467 29.04 -14.66 7.31
C ASN A 467 28.96 -16.08 7.89
N ASN A 468 29.09 -16.20 9.21
CA ASN A 468 29.07 -17.48 9.91
C ASN A 468 27.74 -17.79 10.59
N TYR A 469 26.66 -17.02 10.35
CA TYR A 469 25.39 -17.16 11.07
C TYR A 469 25.60 -17.23 12.60
N ARG A 470 26.44 -16.36 13.16
CA ARG A 470 26.58 -16.26 14.61
C ARG A 470 25.38 -15.50 15.19
N PRO A 471 24.92 -15.82 16.41
CA PRO A 471 23.93 -15.00 17.09
C PRO A 471 24.38 -13.54 17.17
N ILE A 472 23.57 -12.63 16.66
CA ILE A 472 23.75 -11.18 16.78
C ILE A 472 22.69 -10.68 17.76
N PRO A 473 23.04 -9.97 18.84
CA PRO A 473 22.04 -9.47 19.78
C PRO A 473 21.15 -8.41 19.14
N ALA A 474 19.95 -8.22 19.68
CA ALA A 474 19.09 -7.13 19.22
C ALA A 474 19.67 -5.75 19.56
N ALA A 475 20.50 -5.66 20.61
CA ALA A 475 21.26 -4.47 21.01
C ALA A 475 20.43 -3.19 21.27
N ASN A 476 19.11 -3.29 21.38
CA ASN A 476 18.25 -2.28 22.01
C ASN A 476 16.89 -2.91 22.42
N GLY A 477 16.18 -2.26 23.36
CA GLY A 477 14.91 -2.77 23.89
C GLY A 477 13.80 -2.91 22.84
N LYS A 478 13.72 -1.98 21.88
CA LYS A 478 12.68 -2.01 20.83
C LYS A 478 12.86 -3.16 19.83
N LEU A 479 14.07 -3.41 19.35
CA LEU A 479 14.33 -4.52 18.43
C LEU A 479 14.19 -5.86 19.15
N LYS A 480 14.59 -5.93 20.43
CA LYS A 480 14.35 -7.11 21.27
C LYS A 480 12.85 -7.41 21.40
N TYR A 481 12.04 -6.39 21.70
CA TYR A 481 10.59 -6.55 21.77
C TYR A 481 10.00 -7.04 20.44
N LEU A 482 10.39 -6.45 19.31
CA LEU A 482 9.91 -6.86 17.99
C LEU A 482 10.36 -8.28 17.62
N HIS A 483 11.60 -8.64 17.95
CA HIS A 483 12.12 -9.99 17.82
C HIS A 483 11.25 -10.99 18.60
N ASP A 484 11.04 -10.74 19.90
CA ASP A 484 10.30 -11.63 20.79
C ASP A 484 8.81 -11.70 20.39
N LEU A 485 8.26 -10.61 19.85
CA LEU A 485 6.91 -10.58 19.28
C LEU A 485 6.77 -11.55 18.09
N VAL A 486 7.76 -11.61 17.20
CA VAL A 486 7.73 -12.39 15.95
C VAL A 486 8.17 -13.83 16.17
N PHE A 487 9.32 -14.04 16.80
CA PHE A 487 9.95 -15.35 16.93
C PHE A 487 9.72 -15.98 18.31
N GLY A 488 9.50 -15.16 19.35
CA GLY A 488 9.57 -15.64 20.74
C GLY A 488 10.96 -15.44 21.33
N THR A 489 11.10 -15.49 22.65
CA THR A 489 12.36 -15.20 23.35
C THR A 489 13.47 -16.18 22.96
N HIS A 490 13.09 -17.41 22.66
CA HIS A 490 13.95 -18.51 22.20
C HIS A 490 13.47 -19.05 20.86
N HIS A 491 12.96 -18.17 19.98
CA HIS A 491 12.44 -18.51 18.65
C HIS A 491 11.39 -19.65 18.62
N GLU A 492 10.71 -19.87 19.75
CA GLU A 492 9.78 -20.98 20.00
C GLU A 492 8.48 -20.87 19.22
N LYS A 493 8.12 -19.68 18.71
CA LYS A 493 6.92 -19.48 17.90
C LYS A 493 7.03 -20.09 16.50
N LYS A 494 8.25 -20.46 16.07
CA LYS A 494 8.53 -21.12 14.78
C LYS A 494 8.03 -20.37 13.53
N THR A 495 7.79 -19.07 13.63
CA THR A 495 7.34 -18.21 12.52
C THR A 495 8.27 -18.28 11.30
N GLN A 496 9.57 -18.48 11.51
CA GLN A 496 10.57 -18.66 10.45
C GLN A 496 10.30 -19.89 9.56
N LEU A 497 9.51 -20.86 10.03
CA LEU A 497 9.12 -22.07 9.29
C LEU A 497 7.87 -21.87 8.43
N LEU A 498 7.19 -20.72 8.54
CA LEU A 498 6.05 -20.39 7.70
C LEU A 498 6.52 -19.80 6.37
N LEU A 499 6.03 -20.35 5.25
CA LEU A 499 6.20 -19.81 3.91
C LEU A 499 4.98 -18.98 3.47
N TRP A 500 3.83 -19.21 4.10
CA TRP A 500 2.62 -18.42 3.97
C TRP A 500 1.88 -18.24 5.31
N VAL A 501 0.98 -17.26 5.35
CA VAL A 501 0.05 -17.04 6.46
C VAL A 501 -0.98 -18.19 6.49
N PRO A 502 -1.21 -18.85 7.63
CA PRO A 502 -2.20 -19.93 7.73
C PRO A 502 -3.61 -19.43 7.38
N ALA A 503 -4.38 -20.27 6.69
CA ALA A 503 -5.73 -19.95 6.27
C ALA A 503 -6.63 -19.61 7.48
N SER A 504 -7.48 -18.60 7.29
CA SER A 504 -8.48 -18.17 8.26
C SER A 504 -9.61 -19.21 8.41
N ASN A 505 -9.88 -19.99 7.36
CA ASN A 505 -10.83 -21.11 7.34
C ASN A 505 -10.17 -22.38 6.75
N PRO A 506 -9.33 -23.11 7.51
CA PRO A 506 -8.69 -24.33 7.03
C PRO A 506 -9.73 -25.41 6.71
N TYR A 507 -9.52 -26.16 5.63
CA TYR A 507 -10.48 -27.18 5.18
C TYR A 507 -10.36 -28.50 5.92
N TYR A 508 -9.19 -28.84 6.44
CA TYR A 508 -9.00 -30.08 7.20
C TYR A 508 -7.95 -29.92 8.29
N LYS A 509 -7.99 -30.85 9.24
CA LYS A 509 -7.09 -30.93 10.39
C LYS A 509 -5.85 -31.76 10.03
N ALA A 510 -4.76 -31.09 9.67
CA ALA A 510 -3.47 -31.68 9.33
C ALA A 510 -2.50 -31.84 10.52
N GLY A 511 -2.69 -31.08 11.60
CA GLY A 511 -1.71 -30.96 12.68
C GLY A 511 -0.45 -30.20 12.24
N GLY A 512 0.68 -30.46 12.93
CA GLY A 512 1.97 -29.87 12.58
C GLY A 512 2.11 -28.38 12.91
N VAL A 513 3.05 -27.70 12.24
CA VAL A 513 3.43 -26.31 12.56
C VAL A 513 2.29 -25.30 12.30
N PHE A 514 1.43 -25.56 11.32
CA PHE A 514 0.35 -24.66 10.91
C PHE A 514 -0.84 -24.66 11.89
N GLU A 515 -0.97 -25.69 12.72
CA GLU A 515 -2.05 -25.82 13.70
C GLU A 515 -1.66 -25.45 15.13
N SER A 516 -0.42 -25.01 15.36
CA SER A 516 -0.04 -24.45 16.65
C SER A 516 -0.87 -23.20 16.97
N ASN A 517 -1.02 -22.90 18.27
CA ASN A 517 -1.72 -21.69 18.70
C ASN A 517 -1.06 -20.43 18.15
N GLU A 518 0.27 -20.43 18.04
CA GLU A 518 1.07 -19.34 17.51
C GLU A 518 0.83 -19.15 16.01
N ALA A 519 0.78 -20.23 15.23
CA ALA A 519 0.54 -20.18 13.78
C ALA A 519 -0.90 -19.79 13.47
N ARG A 520 -1.90 -20.37 14.15
CA ARG A 520 -3.31 -19.97 13.98
C ARG A 520 -3.53 -18.49 14.32
N ASN A 521 -2.81 -17.97 15.30
CA ASN A 521 -2.80 -16.54 15.63
C ASN A 521 -1.76 -15.74 14.84
N PHE A 522 -1.09 -16.30 13.84
CA PHE A 522 -0.10 -15.56 13.06
C PHE A 522 -0.77 -14.46 12.22
N SER A 523 -0.06 -13.34 12.09
CA SER A 523 -0.45 -12.19 11.27
C SER A 523 0.82 -11.51 10.79
N LYS A 524 0.77 -10.96 9.58
CA LYS A 524 1.78 -10.01 9.12
C LYS A 524 1.77 -8.74 9.97
N ILE A 525 2.89 -8.01 9.96
CA ILE A 525 3.13 -6.81 10.75
C ILE A 525 3.48 -5.65 9.82
N ILE A 526 2.81 -4.51 10.00
CA ILE A 526 3.22 -3.24 9.40
C ILE A 526 3.82 -2.34 10.47
N LEU A 527 4.93 -1.67 10.15
CA LEU A 527 5.69 -0.86 11.11
C LEU A 527 6.00 0.52 10.55
N PHE A 528 5.69 1.55 11.33
CA PHE A 528 5.91 2.95 10.99
C PHE A 528 7.00 3.58 11.87
N SER A 529 7.99 4.20 11.21
CA SER A 529 9.09 4.92 11.86
C SER A 529 9.18 6.36 11.36
N SER A 530 9.68 7.27 12.20
CA SER A 530 10.02 8.63 11.79
C SER A 530 11.36 8.71 11.04
N TRP A 531 12.18 7.66 11.11
CA TRP A 531 13.55 7.64 10.60
C TRP A 531 13.76 6.58 9.51
N GLU A 532 14.37 6.96 8.39
CA GLU A 532 14.65 6.08 7.22
C GLU A 532 15.63 4.93 7.53
N MET A 533 16.50 5.07 8.53
CA MET A 533 17.41 3.98 8.96
C MET A 533 16.67 2.79 9.58
N VAL A 534 15.51 3.02 10.21
CA VAL A 534 14.77 1.98 10.94
C VAL A 534 14.18 0.93 10.01
N PRO A 535 13.46 1.28 8.92
CA PRO A 535 13.02 0.27 7.97
C PRO A 535 14.15 -0.60 7.43
N ARG A 536 15.33 -0.02 7.17
CA ARG A 536 16.51 -0.78 6.74
C ARG A 536 16.98 -1.74 7.82
N MET A 537 17.14 -1.24 9.05
CA MET A 537 17.56 -2.03 10.21
C MET A 537 16.62 -3.21 10.44
N ILE A 538 15.31 -2.96 10.50
CA ILE A 538 14.32 -4.01 10.79
C ILE A 538 14.29 -5.04 9.67
N SER A 539 14.33 -4.60 8.41
CA SER A 539 14.29 -5.51 7.26
C SER A 539 15.48 -6.47 7.23
N ILE A 540 16.66 -5.94 7.55
CA ILE A 540 17.91 -6.70 7.61
C ILE A 540 17.93 -7.63 8.82
N MET A 541 17.70 -7.08 10.02
CA MET A 541 17.83 -7.85 11.26
C MET A 541 16.78 -8.96 11.34
N MET A 542 15.52 -8.68 10.99
CA MET A 542 14.45 -9.69 11.05
C MET A 542 14.63 -10.78 9.98
N SER A 543 15.15 -10.44 8.79
CA SER A 543 15.52 -11.45 7.79
C SER A 543 16.72 -12.28 8.24
N TYR A 544 17.75 -11.64 8.82
CA TYR A 544 18.89 -12.34 9.38
C TYR A 544 18.50 -13.30 10.50
N TYR A 545 17.61 -12.91 11.42
CA TYR A 545 17.09 -13.81 12.46
C TYR A 545 16.33 -15.01 11.88
N SER A 546 15.48 -14.78 10.87
CA SER A 546 14.79 -15.87 10.16
C SER A 546 15.77 -16.85 9.53
N GLU A 547 16.86 -16.37 8.92
CA GLU A 547 17.91 -17.23 8.36
C GLU A 547 18.75 -17.88 9.46
N LEU A 548 19.05 -17.19 10.55
CA LEU A 548 19.78 -17.72 11.70
C LEU A 548 19.05 -18.93 12.30
N TYR A 549 17.73 -18.82 12.48
CA TYR A 549 16.88 -19.90 12.99
C TYR A 549 16.53 -20.96 11.94
N THR A 550 17.09 -20.85 10.74
CA THR A 550 16.96 -21.88 9.68
C THR A 550 18.32 -22.32 9.16
N LEU A 551 18.90 -21.57 8.21
CA LEU A 551 20.24 -21.82 7.68
C LEU A 551 21.33 -21.87 8.77
N GLY A 552 21.21 -21.09 9.85
CA GLY A 552 22.13 -21.15 10.99
C GLY A 552 22.01 -22.46 11.80
N GLU A 553 20.82 -23.05 11.88
CA GLU A 553 20.63 -24.37 12.49
C GLU A 553 21.19 -25.48 11.59
N LEU A 554 20.92 -25.42 10.28
CA LEU A 554 21.49 -26.36 9.31
C LEU A 554 23.02 -26.30 9.27
N LYS A 555 23.60 -25.10 9.44
CA LYS A 555 25.06 -24.92 9.50
C LYS A 555 25.72 -25.74 10.62
N LYS A 556 25.02 -26.02 11.72
CA LYS A 556 25.56 -26.84 12.82
C LYS A 556 25.91 -28.26 12.36
N VAL A 557 25.20 -28.74 11.33
CA VAL A 557 25.42 -30.05 10.70
C VAL A 557 26.25 -29.89 9.41
N GLU A 558 25.95 -28.87 8.60
CA GLU A 558 26.65 -28.56 7.34
C GLU A 558 27.54 -27.32 7.48
N ALA A 559 28.78 -27.54 7.93
CA ALA A 559 29.72 -26.47 8.27
C ALA A 559 30.10 -25.54 7.11
N GLU A 560 29.84 -25.93 5.86
CA GLU A 560 30.12 -25.13 4.65
C GLU A 560 29.12 -23.99 4.42
N ILE A 561 27.93 -24.05 5.04
CA ILE A 561 26.92 -23.01 4.91
C ILE A 561 27.48 -21.66 5.38
N ARG A 562 27.35 -20.64 4.52
CA ARG A 562 27.78 -19.25 4.76
C ARG A 562 26.65 -18.31 4.34
N TYR A 563 26.63 -17.12 4.94
CA TYR A 563 25.70 -16.08 4.52
C TYR A 563 26.03 -15.58 3.12
N THR A 564 27.31 -15.25 2.92
CA THR A 564 27.85 -14.84 1.63
C THR A 564 28.45 -16.05 0.93
N SER A 565 27.66 -16.67 0.05
CA SER A 565 28.10 -17.80 -0.78
C SER A 565 28.19 -17.41 -2.25
N GLN A 566 29.20 -17.94 -2.94
CA GLN A 566 29.25 -17.87 -4.41
C GLN A 566 28.06 -18.64 -5.01
N LYS A 567 27.61 -18.27 -6.21
CA LYS A 567 26.43 -18.87 -6.87
C LYS A 567 26.44 -20.40 -6.88
N LYS A 568 27.61 -21.02 -7.11
CA LYS A 568 27.76 -22.49 -7.14
C LYS A 568 27.58 -23.17 -5.77
N ASN A 569 27.68 -22.43 -4.68
CA ASN A 569 27.67 -22.93 -3.30
C ASN A 569 26.44 -22.43 -2.53
N ARG A 570 25.39 -22.00 -3.22
CA ARG A 570 24.15 -21.56 -2.58
C ARG A 570 23.33 -22.78 -2.17
N TYR A 571 22.94 -22.80 -0.92
CA TYR A 571 22.19 -23.92 -0.35
C TYR A 571 20.83 -24.07 -1.03
N GLY A 572 20.52 -25.26 -1.54
CA GLY A 572 19.18 -25.66 -1.94
C GLY A 572 18.49 -24.82 -3.02
N GLU A 573 19.24 -24.05 -3.81
CA GLU A 573 18.67 -23.24 -4.89
C GLU A 573 18.30 -24.14 -6.09
N ASN A 574 17.11 -23.93 -6.66
CA ASN A 574 16.64 -24.62 -7.88
C ASN A 574 16.57 -26.16 -7.82
N ARG A 575 16.19 -26.74 -6.67
CA ARG A 575 16.03 -28.21 -6.53
C ARG A 575 14.81 -28.77 -7.29
N LEU A 576 13.77 -27.96 -7.52
CA LEU A 576 12.61 -28.34 -8.33
C LEU A 576 12.81 -27.87 -9.77
N ARG A 577 12.61 -28.80 -10.72
CA ARG A 577 12.72 -28.53 -12.16
C ARG A 577 11.47 -27.83 -12.70
N ALA A 578 11.67 -26.98 -13.71
CA ALA A 578 10.58 -26.38 -14.49
C ALA A 578 9.78 -27.44 -15.25
N ASP A 579 8.49 -27.17 -15.46
CA ASP A 579 7.50 -28.08 -16.06
C ASP A 579 7.46 -29.44 -15.34
N GLY A 580 7.72 -29.39 -14.03
CA GLY A 580 7.83 -30.55 -13.16
C GLY A 580 6.49 -31.03 -12.60
N LEU A 581 6.58 -32.03 -11.73
CA LEU A 581 5.46 -32.72 -11.10
C LEU A 581 4.43 -31.78 -10.43
N LEU A 582 4.90 -30.71 -9.78
CA LEU A 582 4.05 -29.76 -9.04
C LEU A 582 3.36 -28.74 -9.95
N GLU A 583 3.80 -28.63 -11.22
CA GLU A 583 3.32 -27.64 -12.19
C GLU A 583 2.25 -28.21 -13.13
N TYR A 584 2.06 -29.53 -13.16
CA TYR A 584 1.12 -30.17 -14.06
C TYR A 584 -0.30 -30.28 -13.45
N PRO A 585 -1.32 -29.63 -14.04
CA PRO A 585 -2.70 -29.67 -13.56
C PRO A 585 -3.41 -30.95 -13.99
N CYS A 586 -3.11 -32.07 -13.33
CA CYS A 586 -3.75 -33.36 -13.65
C CYS A 586 -5.25 -33.33 -13.36
N GLN A 587 -6.07 -33.44 -14.40
CA GLN A 587 -7.52 -33.32 -14.32
C GLN A 587 -8.12 -34.50 -13.54
N THR A 588 -7.62 -35.70 -13.81
CA THR A 588 -8.08 -36.94 -13.17
C THR A 588 -7.90 -36.86 -11.65
N LEU A 589 -6.68 -36.53 -11.20
CA LEU A 589 -6.38 -36.41 -9.77
C LEU A 589 -7.10 -35.23 -9.11
N SER A 590 -7.34 -34.14 -9.85
CA SER A 590 -8.09 -32.99 -9.35
C SER A 590 -9.50 -33.36 -8.89
N GLY A 591 -10.16 -34.27 -9.61
CA GLY A 591 -11.51 -34.74 -9.27
C GLY A 591 -11.58 -35.65 -8.03
N LEU A 592 -10.45 -36.20 -7.58
CA LEU A 592 -10.44 -37.18 -6.48
C LEU A 592 -10.58 -36.55 -5.09
N PHE A 593 -10.18 -35.28 -4.92
CA PHE A 593 -10.29 -34.54 -3.65
C PHE A 593 -11.24 -33.35 -3.77
N SER A 594 -12.20 -33.25 -2.84
CA SER A 594 -13.14 -32.14 -2.75
C SER A 594 -13.10 -31.52 -1.35
N PRO A 595 -12.80 -30.21 -1.22
CA PRO A 595 -12.85 -29.49 0.05
C PRO A 595 -14.19 -29.64 0.78
N THR A 596 -15.29 -29.63 0.03
CA THR A 596 -16.64 -29.72 0.57
C THR A 596 -16.90 -31.07 1.23
N THR A 597 -16.38 -32.16 0.64
CA THR A 597 -16.56 -33.52 1.17
C THR A 597 -15.71 -33.78 2.42
N PHE A 598 -14.50 -33.23 2.47
CA PHE A 598 -13.52 -33.49 3.52
C PHE A 598 -13.41 -32.35 4.54
N TYR A 599 -14.39 -31.44 4.59
CA TYR A 599 -14.32 -30.29 5.48
C TYR A 599 -14.30 -30.73 6.95
N GLY A 600 -13.33 -30.22 7.72
CA GLY A 600 -13.17 -30.51 9.15
C GLY A 600 -12.56 -31.89 9.47
N GLU A 601 -12.34 -32.74 8.47
CA GLU A 601 -11.80 -34.10 8.62
C GLU A 601 -10.32 -34.13 9.00
N LYS A 602 -9.86 -35.26 9.53
CA LYS A 602 -8.43 -35.48 9.81
C LYS A 602 -7.67 -35.84 8.54
N LEU A 603 -6.50 -35.24 8.33
CA LEU A 603 -5.66 -35.50 7.16
C LEU A 603 -5.31 -36.97 6.95
N SER A 604 -5.11 -37.75 8.03
CA SER A 604 -4.83 -39.18 7.94
C SER A 604 -6.00 -39.97 7.30
N SER A 605 -7.24 -39.60 7.62
CA SER A 605 -8.44 -40.18 7.00
C SER A 605 -8.54 -39.80 5.52
N ILE A 606 -8.28 -38.52 5.21
CA ILE A 606 -8.29 -38.01 3.83
C ILE A 606 -7.26 -38.78 2.99
N ARG A 607 -6.00 -38.86 3.44
CA ARG A 607 -4.94 -39.59 2.75
C ARG A 607 -5.33 -41.04 2.47
N LYS A 608 -5.92 -41.74 3.44
CA LYS A 608 -6.37 -43.13 3.26
C LYS A 608 -7.42 -43.25 2.15
N ILE A 609 -8.43 -42.38 2.15
CA ILE A 609 -9.53 -42.41 1.17
C ILE A 609 -9.03 -42.04 -0.23
N ILE A 610 -8.25 -40.95 -0.35
CA ILE A 610 -7.70 -40.51 -1.64
C ILE A 610 -6.74 -41.56 -2.21
N LYS A 611 -5.89 -42.16 -1.39
CA LYS A 611 -5.00 -43.25 -1.81
C LYS A 611 -5.78 -44.44 -2.38
N GLN A 612 -6.88 -44.81 -1.74
CA GLN A 612 -7.77 -45.87 -2.26
C GLN A 612 -8.38 -45.50 -3.61
N ARG A 613 -8.87 -44.27 -3.77
CA ARG A 613 -9.42 -43.79 -5.06
C ARG A 613 -8.37 -43.84 -6.18
N ILE A 614 -7.13 -43.45 -5.90
CA ILE A 614 -6.03 -43.51 -6.88
C ILE A 614 -5.69 -44.96 -7.24
N GLN A 615 -5.75 -45.89 -6.29
CA GLN A 615 -5.56 -47.32 -6.57
C GLN A 615 -6.64 -47.87 -7.50
N GLU A 616 -7.89 -47.42 -7.35
CA GLU A 616 -9.00 -47.78 -8.24
C GLU A 616 -8.76 -47.23 -9.66
N GLU A 617 -8.31 -45.98 -9.81
CA GLU A 617 -7.93 -45.39 -11.10
C GLU A 617 -6.78 -46.16 -11.77
N PHE A 618 -5.77 -46.57 -11.00
CA PHE A 618 -4.65 -47.38 -11.50
C PHE A 618 -5.11 -48.75 -12.01
N ALA A 619 -6.05 -49.38 -11.30
CA ALA A 619 -6.59 -50.69 -11.68
C ALA A 619 -7.47 -50.61 -12.94
N GLN A 620 -8.17 -49.50 -13.15
CA GLN A 620 -9.02 -49.27 -14.33
C GLN A 620 -8.20 -48.87 -15.56
N ASN A 621 -7.03 -48.25 -15.38
CA ASN A 621 -6.17 -47.84 -16.49
C ASN A 621 -5.38 -49.05 -17.05
N THR A 622 -5.61 -49.38 -18.32
CA THR A 622 -5.03 -50.56 -19.00
C THR A 622 -3.51 -50.48 -19.16
N ILE A 623 -2.94 -49.27 -19.24
CA ILE A 623 -1.50 -49.08 -19.36
C ILE A 623 -0.84 -49.24 -17.99
N ILE A 624 -1.34 -48.54 -16.97
CA ILE A 624 -0.74 -48.53 -15.63
C ILE A 624 -0.85 -49.90 -14.94
N SER A 625 -1.96 -50.62 -15.13
CA SER A 625 -2.14 -51.97 -14.57
C SER A 625 -1.20 -53.02 -15.19
N SER A 626 -0.64 -52.75 -16.38
CA SER A 626 0.21 -53.70 -17.11
C SER A 626 1.71 -53.57 -16.80
N ILE A 627 2.14 -52.47 -16.17
CA ILE A 627 3.54 -52.16 -15.91
C ILE A 627 3.96 -52.58 -14.48
N PRO A 628 5.23 -53.02 -14.27
CA PRO A 628 5.68 -53.52 -12.98
C PRO A 628 5.78 -52.42 -11.92
N GLN A 629 5.62 -52.78 -10.65
CA GLN A 629 5.90 -51.91 -9.51
C GLN A 629 7.34 -52.15 -9.03
N GLN A 630 8.22 -51.15 -9.19
CA GLN A 630 9.62 -51.25 -8.80
C GLN A 630 10.22 -49.86 -8.57
N GLY A 631 11.44 -49.79 -8.02
CA GLY A 631 12.13 -48.53 -7.75
C GLY A 631 11.42 -47.61 -6.73
N ARG A 632 12.06 -46.49 -6.42
CA ARG A 632 11.53 -45.42 -5.57
C ARG A 632 12.05 -44.08 -6.10
N ASN A 633 11.35 -42.99 -5.82
CA ASN A 633 11.83 -41.61 -6.05
C ASN A 633 12.14 -41.28 -7.52
N ASN A 634 11.10 -41.26 -8.36
CA ASN A 634 11.25 -40.85 -9.76
C ASN A 634 10.12 -39.90 -10.18
N ALA A 635 10.30 -38.61 -9.89
CA ALA A 635 9.31 -37.56 -10.19
C ALA A 635 8.94 -37.49 -11.68
N LYS A 636 9.86 -37.83 -12.60
CA LYS A 636 9.59 -37.88 -14.03
C LYS A 636 8.61 -39.01 -14.37
N LEU A 637 8.79 -40.20 -13.81
CA LEU A 637 7.85 -41.31 -13.99
C LEU A 637 6.49 -41.01 -13.40
N ILE A 638 6.42 -40.43 -12.19
CA ILE A 638 5.14 -40.05 -11.58
C ILE A 638 4.40 -39.02 -12.45
N LEU A 639 5.10 -38.03 -13.01
CA LEU A 639 4.52 -37.08 -13.95
C LEU A 639 4.01 -37.79 -15.22
N THR A 640 4.74 -38.77 -15.74
CA THR A 640 4.27 -39.59 -16.87
C THR A 640 3.00 -40.37 -16.52
N LEU A 641 2.92 -40.98 -15.32
CA LEU A 641 1.71 -41.66 -14.85
C LEU A 641 0.51 -40.71 -14.76
N MET A 642 0.70 -39.48 -14.28
CA MET A 642 -0.35 -38.46 -14.25
C MET A 642 -0.82 -38.08 -15.67
N LYS A 643 0.10 -37.99 -16.64
CA LYS A 643 -0.24 -37.75 -18.04
C LYS A 643 -1.03 -38.91 -18.66
N ILE A 644 -0.67 -40.16 -18.31
CA ILE A 644 -1.39 -41.37 -18.74
C ILE A 644 -2.82 -41.39 -18.17
N LEU A 645 -3.00 -41.01 -16.91
CA LEU A 645 -4.33 -40.90 -16.30
C LEU A 645 -5.21 -39.90 -17.04
N ASP A 646 -4.66 -38.75 -17.46
CA ASP A 646 -5.37 -37.76 -18.26
C ASP A 646 -5.49 -38.14 -19.76
N GLY A 647 -5.09 -39.36 -20.15
CA GLY A 647 -5.18 -39.85 -21.53
C GLY A 647 -4.21 -39.18 -22.51
N LYS A 648 -3.15 -38.50 -22.03
CA LYS A 648 -2.14 -37.89 -22.91
C LYS A 648 -1.23 -38.95 -23.52
N PRO A 649 -0.85 -38.82 -24.81
CA PRO A 649 0.01 -39.78 -25.47
C PRO A 649 1.40 -39.80 -24.83
N VAL A 650 1.98 -41.00 -24.68
CA VAL A 650 3.34 -41.21 -24.16
C VAL A 650 4.19 -41.84 -25.25
N GLU A 651 5.32 -41.19 -25.57
CA GLU A 651 6.17 -41.53 -26.71
C GLU A 651 6.99 -42.83 -26.52
N ASP A 652 7.26 -43.23 -25.27
CA ASP A 652 8.04 -44.43 -24.96
C ASP A 652 7.47 -45.20 -23.75
N LEU A 653 7.14 -46.48 -23.95
CA LEU A 653 6.55 -47.37 -22.95
C LEU A 653 7.54 -48.41 -22.42
N ASN A 654 8.73 -48.56 -23.03
CA ASN A 654 9.61 -49.70 -22.79
C ASN A 654 10.31 -49.67 -21.41
N ASP A 655 10.45 -48.49 -20.80
CA ASP A 655 11.09 -48.27 -19.50
C ASP A 655 10.10 -47.80 -18.40
N LEU A 656 8.79 -47.95 -18.63
CA LEU A 656 7.76 -47.46 -17.71
C LEU A 656 7.52 -48.46 -16.56
N TYR A 657 7.54 -47.97 -15.32
CA TYR A 657 7.18 -48.72 -14.13
C TYR A 657 6.49 -47.81 -13.12
N VAL A 658 5.76 -48.40 -12.16
CA VAL A 658 5.15 -47.66 -11.05
C VAL A 658 6.13 -47.58 -9.88
N PRO A 659 6.63 -46.38 -9.51
CA PRO A 659 7.45 -46.22 -8.33
C PRO A 659 6.72 -46.69 -7.06
N SER A 660 7.43 -47.32 -6.12
CA SER A 660 6.83 -47.83 -4.87
C SER A 660 6.12 -46.74 -4.03
N ASN A 661 6.58 -45.50 -4.11
CA ASN A 661 6.02 -44.32 -3.46
C ASN A 661 4.96 -43.56 -4.30
N ALA A 662 4.66 -43.99 -5.53
CA ALA A 662 3.80 -43.24 -6.45
C ALA A 662 2.41 -42.94 -5.88
N LEU A 663 1.79 -43.92 -5.21
CA LEU A 663 0.48 -43.74 -4.60
C LEU A 663 0.48 -42.68 -3.50
N ASP A 664 1.51 -42.66 -2.65
CA ASP A 664 1.62 -41.67 -1.57
C ASP A 664 1.87 -40.26 -2.12
N VAL A 665 2.77 -40.13 -3.09
CA VAL A 665 3.05 -38.86 -3.75
C VAL A 665 1.83 -38.33 -4.50
N MET A 666 1.14 -39.18 -5.28
CA MET A 666 -0.06 -38.77 -6.01
C MET A 666 -1.23 -38.45 -5.09
N THR A 667 -1.30 -39.07 -3.91
CA THR A 667 -2.26 -38.71 -2.86
C THR A 667 -2.04 -37.27 -2.40
N ASP A 668 -0.81 -36.90 -2.05
CA ASP A 668 -0.51 -35.54 -1.62
C ASP A 668 -0.67 -34.52 -2.77
N ILE A 669 -0.38 -34.94 -4.01
CA ILE A 669 -0.66 -34.13 -5.19
C ILE A 669 -2.15 -33.83 -5.33
N ALA A 670 -3.00 -34.86 -5.27
CA ALA A 670 -4.45 -34.73 -5.37
C ALA A 670 -5.01 -33.80 -4.28
N ILE A 671 -4.47 -33.89 -3.06
CA ILE A 671 -4.92 -33.06 -1.94
C ILE A 671 -4.48 -31.60 -2.10
N ALA A 672 -3.20 -31.33 -2.38
CA ALA A 672 -2.68 -29.96 -2.28
C ALA A 672 -1.48 -29.59 -3.17
N SER A 673 -1.24 -30.23 -4.32
CA SER A 673 -0.22 -29.68 -5.23
C SER A 673 -0.59 -28.27 -5.69
N PRO A 674 0.39 -27.37 -5.96
CA PRO A 674 0.11 -26.01 -6.42
C PRO A 674 -0.78 -25.96 -7.67
N ALA A 675 -0.46 -26.78 -8.69
CA ALA A 675 -1.24 -26.82 -9.93
C ALA A 675 -2.67 -27.34 -9.72
N LEU A 676 -2.85 -28.41 -8.93
CA LEU A 676 -4.20 -28.95 -8.70
C LEU A 676 -5.03 -28.02 -7.82
N CYS A 677 -4.41 -27.31 -6.87
CA CYS A 677 -5.15 -26.34 -6.06
C CYS A 677 -5.69 -25.21 -6.92
N ALA A 678 -4.82 -24.65 -7.76
CA ALA A 678 -5.17 -23.57 -8.67
C ALA A 678 -6.19 -24.03 -9.73
N TYR A 679 -6.04 -25.24 -10.27
CA TYR A 679 -6.98 -25.80 -11.24
C TYR A 679 -8.37 -26.04 -10.64
N ARG A 680 -8.47 -26.58 -9.41
CA ARG A 680 -9.78 -26.72 -8.73
C ARG A 680 -10.49 -25.39 -8.54
N GLN A 681 -9.72 -24.32 -8.37
CA GLN A 681 -10.25 -22.98 -8.17
C GLN A 681 -10.66 -22.30 -9.49
N SER A 682 -9.81 -22.37 -10.52
CA SER A 682 -9.98 -21.62 -11.78
C SER A 682 -10.66 -22.41 -12.89
N GLY A 683 -10.56 -23.73 -12.89
CA GLY A 683 -10.95 -24.61 -14.00
C GLY A 683 -10.09 -24.43 -15.26
N ASN A 684 -8.98 -23.70 -15.18
CA ASN A 684 -8.15 -23.32 -16.32
C ASN A 684 -6.71 -23.84 -16.15
N GLU A 685 -6.22 -24.60 -17.14
CA GLU A 685 -4.88 -25.21 -17.08
C GLU A 685 -3.75 -24.19 -17.14
N GLU A 686 -3.85 -23.14 -17.96
CA GLU A 686 -2.81 -22.12 -18.12
C GLU A 686 -2.65 -21.30 -16.85
N ASP A 687 -3.77 -20.88 -16.26
CA ASP A 687 -3.79 -20.18 -14.97
C ASP A 687 -3.18 -21.06 -13.87
N ALA A 688 -3.56 -22.34 -13.83
CA ALA A 688 -3.05 -23.29 -12.86
C ALA A 688 -1.53 -23.49 -12.97
N GLN A 689 -1.02 -23.63 -14.19
CA GLN A 689 0.43 -23.72 -14.45
C GLN A 689 1.15 -22.44 -14.03
N MET A 690 0.56 -21.27 -14.30
CA MET A 690 1.15 -19.99 -13.93
C MET A 690 1.25 -19.84 -12.39
N VAL A 691 0.17 -20.17 -11.66
CA VAL A 691 0.19 -20.20 -10.19
C VAL A 691 1.24 -21.19 -9.67
N ALA A 692 1.28 -22.39 -10.24
CA ALA A 692 2.19 -23.44 -9.81
C ALA A 692 3.66 -23.07 -10.03
N LYS A 693 4.01 -22.53 -11.20
CA LYS A 693 5.36 -22.01 -11.51
C LYS A 693 5.79 -20.94 -10.50
N ALA A 694 4.89 -20.02 -10.20
CA ALA A 694 5.15 -18.97 -9.22
C ALA A 694 5.40 -19.55 -7.82
N ILE A 695 4.58 -20.50 -7.35
CA ILE A 695 4.77 -21.15 -6.04
C ILE A 695 6.03 -22.02 -6.01
N VAL A 696 6.32 -22.79 -7.05
CA VAL A 696 7.57 -23.57 -7.19
C VAL A 696 8.80 -22.67 -7.09
N SER A 697 8.73 -21.46 -7.66
CA SER A 697 9.81 -20.47 -7.53
C SER A 697 10.08 -20.06 -6.07
N VAL A 698 9.08 -20.13 -5.17
CA VAL A 698 9.27 -19.89 -3.73
C VAL A 698 10.09 -21.01 -3.11
N PHE A 699 9.76 -22.27 -3.42
CA PHE A 699 10.46 -23.44 -2.92
C PHE A 699 11.88 -23.61 -3.49
N ASN A 700 12.17 -22.99 -4.63
CA ASN A 700 13.51 -22.95 -5.22
C ASN A 700 14.44 -21.90 -4.60
N LYS A 701 13.96 -21.10 -3.63
CA LYS A 701 14.79 -20.15 -2.89
C LYS A 701 15.56 -20.84 -1.74
N PRO A 702 16.83 -20.47 -1.48
CA PRO A 702 17.62 -21.02 -0.38
C PRO A 702 16.93 -20.95 0.98
N GLU A 703 16.29 -19.81 1.29
CA GLU A 703 15.58 -19.59 2.55
C GLU A 703 14.34 -20.47 2.72
N SER A 704 13.74 -20.96 1.62
CA SER A 704 12.60 -21.88 1.67
C SER A 704 13.08 -23.33 1.74
N ALA A 705 14.11 -23.68 0.96
CA ALA A 705 14.72 -25.01 1.02
C ALA A 705 15.21 -25.34 2.44
N ALA A 706 15.81 -24.35 3.12
CA ALA A 706 16.22 -24.49 4.51
C ALA A 706 15.05 -24.80 5.46
N VAL A 707 13.88 -24.20 5.24
CA VAL A 707 12.66 -24.48 6.04
C VAL A 707 12.21 -25.92 5.84
N ILE A 708 12.13 -26.37 4.58
CA ILE A 708 11.69 -27.72 4.24
C ILE A 708 12.66 -28.76 4.81
N ASP A 709 13.96 -28.57 4.61
CA ASP A 709 15.00 -29.49 5.08
C ASP A 709 15.01 -29.63 6.62
N LEU A 710 14.73 -28.54 7.35
CA LEU A 710 14.61 -28.57 8.81
C LEU A 710 13.33 -29.24 9.29
N MET A 711 12.21 -29.00 8.63
CA MET A 711 10.93 -29.57 9.05
C MET A 711 10.86 -31.08 8.84
N TYR A 712 11.45 -31.57 7.76
CA TYR A 712 11.36 -32.98 7.37
C TYR A 712 12.63 -33.79 7.63
N ASN A 713 13.65 -33.16 8.24
CA ASN A 713 14.98 -33.73 8.47
C ASN A 713 15.58 -34.30 7.18
N LYS A 714 16.13 -33.42 6.35
CA LYS A 714 16.74 -33.74 5.05
C LYS A 714 17.43 -35.12 5.05
N LYS A 715 16.93 -36.01 4.19
CA LYS A 715 17.51 -37.35 3.96
C LYS A 715 18.30 -37.40 2.66
N ASN A 716 17.67 -37.00 1.55
CA ASN A 716 18.26 -36.91 0.21
C ASN A 716 17.63 -35.73 -0.54
N ASP A 717 18.38 -35.08 -1.44
CA ASP A 717 17.86 -34.06 -2.35
C ASP A 717 16.80 -34.64 -3.31
N ASP A 718 16.87 -35.93 -3.64
CA ASP A 718 15.87 -36.60 -4.48
C ASP A 718 14.47 -36.66 -3.83
N ASP A 719 14.37 -36.55 -2.50
CA ASP A 719 13.09 -36.58 -1.76
C ASP A 719 12.47 -35.18 -1.58
N TYR A 720 13.12 -34.13 -2.10
CA TYR A 720 12.73 -32.74 -1.81
C TYR A 720 11.29 -32.43 -2.28
N TYR A 721 10.88 -32.94 -3.44
CA TYR A 721 9.53 -32.71 -3.96
C TYR A 721 8.43 -33.33 -3.06
N GLU A 722 8.71 -34.45 -2.40
CA GLU A 722 7.78 -35.10 -1.45
C GLU A 722 7.59 -34.24 -0.21
N SER A 723 8.69 -33.70 0.31
CA SER A 723 8.68 -32.81 1.48
C SER A 723 7.92 -31.51 1.18
N VAL A 724 8.07 -30.98 -0.05
CA VAL A 724 7.30 -29.81 -0.51
C VAL A 724 5.82 -30.14 -0.62
N LEU A 725 5.45 -31.30 -1.19
CA LEU A 725 4.05 -31.73 -1.28
C LEU A 725 3.41 -31.91 0.10
N ASP A 726 4.08 -32.60 1.03
CA ASP A 726 3.59 -32.74 2.41
C ASP A 726 3.44 -31.36 3.08
N TYR A 727 4.37 -30.43 2.86
CA TYR A 727 4.25 -29.05 3.35
C TYR A 727 3.01 -28.32 2.80
N CYS A 728 2.72 -28.46 1.50
CA CYS A 728 1.51 -27.89 0.90
C CYS A 728 0.23 -28.51 1.48
N VAL A 729 0.23 -29.83 1.70
CA VAL A 729 -0.88 -30.56 2.32
C VAL A 729 -1.08 -30.11 3.76
N VAL A 730 -0.04 -30.13 4.60
CA VAL A 730 -0.12 -29.73 6.00
C VAL A 730 -0.50 -28.25 6.14
N GLY A 731 0.01 -27.41 5.24
CA GLY A 731 -0.28 -25.98 5.21
C GLY A 731 -1.64 -25.59 4.62
N ASN A 732 -2.51 -26.56 4.28
CA ASN A 732 -3.85 -26.31 3.73
C ASN A 732 -3.82 -25.40 2.49
N LEU A 733 -2.91 -25.65 1.53
CA LEU A 733 -2.66 -24.74 0.41
C LEU A 733 -3.92 -24.37 -0.38
N GLN A 734 -4.87 -25.29 -0.57
CA GLN A 734 -6.15 -24.96 -1.21
C GLN A 734 -6.88 -23.83 -0.48
N ALA A 735 -7.06 -23.94 0.84
CA ALA A 735 -7.79 -22.94 1.62
C ALA A 735 -7.09 -21.58 1.57
N VAL A 736 -5.76 -21.56 1.52
CA VAL A 736 -4.95 -20.35 1.37
C VAL A 736 -5.19 -19.67 0.01
N LEU A 737 -5.23 -20.45 -1.09
CA LEU A 737 -5.49 -19.90 -2.42
C LEU A 737 -6.95 -19.44 -2.57
N ASP A 738 -7.92 -20.20 -2.05
CA ASP A 738 -9.34 -19.81 -2.09
C ASP A 738 -9.62 -18.54 -1.28
N GLU A 739 -8.95 -18.37 -0.13
CA GLU A 739 -9.00 -17.13 0.64
C GLU A 739 -8.38 -15.96 -0.12
N TYR A 740 -7.27 -16.17 -0.82
CA TYR A 740 -6.65 -15.14 -1.65
C TYR A 740 -7.54 -14.77 -2.84
N ALA A 741 -8.15 -15.76 -3.50
CA ALA A 741 -9.14 -15.62 -4.58
C ALA A 741 -10.35 -14.79 -4.15
N HIS A 742 -10.84 -15.02 -2.92
CA HIS A 742 -11.92 -14.23 -2.36
C HIS A 742 -11.53 -12.75 -2.20
N MET A 743 -10.31 -12.48 -1.73
CA MET A 743 -9.83 -11.11 -1.52
C MET A 743 -9.51 -10.38 -2.83
N THR A 744 -8.98 -11.09 -3.83
CA THR A 744 -8.70 -10.54 -5.17
C THR A 744 -9.96 -10.50 -6.04
N GLN A 745 -11.05 -11.14 -5.60
CA GLN A 745 -12.34 -11.24 -6.31
C GLN A 745 -12.23 -11.90 -7.69
N THR A 746 -11.24 -12.77 -7.89
CA THR A 746 -11.02 -13.53 -9.12
C THR A 746 -10.77 -15.00 -8.80
N LYS A 747 -11.24 -15.89 -9.68
CA LYS A 747 -10.90 -17.31 -9.64
C LYS A 747 -9.59 -17.62 -10.38
N MET A 748 -9.14 -16.75 -11.28
CA MET A 748 -7.87 -16.89 -12.00
C MET A 748 -6.79 -16.12 -11.26
N LEU A 749 -5.83 -16.83 -10.67
CA LEU A 749 -4.82 -16.25 -9.77
C LEU A 749 -3.42 -16.15 -10.38
N GLY A 750 -3.18 -16.67 -11.57
CA GLY A 750 -1.87 -16.81 -12.19
C GLY A 750 -1.08 -15.50 -12.19
N HIS A 751 -1.65 -14.45 -12.77
CA HIS A 751 -1.02 -13.13 -12.80
C HIS A 751 -0.82 -12.57 -11.39
N THR A 752 -1.86 -12.65 -10.55
CA THR A 752 -1.86 -12.06 -9.22
C THR A 752 -0.86 -12.72 -8.27
N VAL A 753 -0.64 -14.03 -8.37
CA VAL A 753 0.36 -14.77 -7.59
C VAL A 753 1.76 -14.49 -8.12
N THR A 754 1.94 -14.46 -9.45
CA THR A 754 3.23 -14.18 -10.09
C THR A 754 3.76 -12.80 -9.68
N GLU A 755 2.91 -11.78 -9.69
CA GLU A 755 3.30 -10.42 -9.28
C GLU A 755 3.52 -10.27 -7.77
N ALA A 756 2.85 -11.10 -6.96
CA ALA A 756 3.00 -11.09 -5.51
C ALA A 756 4.28 -11.78 -5.02
N ILE A 757 4.80 -12.75 -5.77
CA ILE A 757 6.02 -13.46 -5.39
C ILE A 757 7.24 -12.66 -5.85
N ILE A 758 7.76 -11.84 -4.95
CA ILE A 758 8.97 -11.05 -5.20
C ILE A 758 10.25 -11.82 -4.88
N GLY A 759 11.32 -11.51 -5.60
CA GLY A 759 12.66 -12.04 -5.32
C GLY A 759 13.28 -11.47 -4.04
N THR A 760 14.34 -12.11 -3.55
CA THR A 760 15.10 -11.66 -2.39
C THR A 760 15.79 -10.34 -2.70
N SER A 761 15.43 -9.29 -1.96
CA SER A 761 16.03 -7.97 -2.12
C SER A 761 17.30 -7.83 -1.28
N ASN A 762 18.24 -6.98 -1.68
CA ASN A 762 19.48 -6.75 -0.93
C ASN A 762 19.64 -5.26 -0.58
N LEU A 763 20.14 -5.00 0.62
CA LEU A 763 20.53 -3.68 1.10
C LEU A 763 22.01 -3.70 1.50
N SER A 764 22.73 -2.64 1.18
CA SER A 764 24.12 -2.49 1.63
C SER A 764 24.19 -1.85 3.02
N ILE A 765 25.11 -2.32 3.84
CA ILE A 765 25.44 -1.74 5.15
C ILE A 765 26.93 -1.57 5.32
N ASP A 766 27.30 -0.61 6.14
CA ASP A 766 28.68 -0.54 6.64
C ASP A 766 28.84 -1.47 7.84
N THR A 767 30.00 -2.12 7.91
CA THR A 767 30.39 -3.04 8.99
C THR A 767 31.62 -2.49 9.70
N THR A 768 32.04 -3.18 10.76
CA THR A 768 33.32 -2.92 11.44
C THR A 768 34.52 -2.93 10.50
N ASP A 769 34.41 -3.58 9.33
CA ASP A 769 35.51 -3.74 8.36
C ASP A 769 35.43 -2.75 7.19
N SER A 770 34.28 -2.09 6.99
CA SER A 770 34.05 -1.24 5.80
C SER A 770 33.85 0.24 6.11
N LEU A 771 33.49 0.63 7.34
CA LEU A 771 33.27 2.03 7.66
C LEU A 771 34.57 2.84 7.53
N GLY A 772 34.56 3.89 6.70
CA GLY A 772 35.72 4.74 6.45
C GLY A 772 36.73 4.15 5.46
N MET A 773 36.63 2.86 5.14
CA MET A 773 37.54 2.13 4.25
C MET A 773 37.08 2.14 2.79
N GLU A 774 37.99 1.77 1.87
CA GLU A 774 37.64 1.46 0.47
C GLU A 774 36.98 0.09 0.31
N GLU A 775 36.87 -0.71 1.38
CA GLU A 775 36.19 -1.99 1.36
C GLU A 775 34.72 -1.88 0.90
N LYS A 776 34.27 -2.86 0.12
CA LYS A 776 32.87 -2.92 -0.31
C LYS A 776 31.96 -3.18 0.89
N LYS A 777 30.89 -2.39 0.95
CA LYS A 777 29.78 -2.57 1.90
C LYS A 777 29.22 -3.99 1.85
N GLN A 778 28.84 -4.52 3.01
CA GLN A 778 28.20 -5.83 3.12
C GLN A 778 26.79 -5.77 2.55
N LEU A 779 26.44 -6.70 1.66
CA LEU A 779 25.07 -6.87 1.17
C LEU A 779 24.29 -7.77 2.13
N MET A 780 23.11 -7.31 2.52
CA MET A 780 22.20 -8.00 3.43
C MET A 780 20.88 -8.28 2.73
N ARG A 781 20.47 -9.56 2.73
CA ARG A 781 19.20 -10.06 2.21
C ARG A 781 18.02 -9.56 3.04
N CYS A 782 16.95 -9.22 2.34
CA CYS A 782 15.66 -8.80 2.86
C CYS A 782 14.58 -9.63 2.14
N HIS A 783 14.05 -10.64 2.84
CA HIS A 783 13.04 -11.59 2.32
C HIS A 783 11.92 -11.87 3.32
N PHE A 784 12.24 -11.94 4.62
CA PHE A 784 11.24 -12.07 5.69
C PHE A 784 10.58 -10.72 5.99
N ALA A 785 11.41 -9.68 6.02
CA ALA A 785 11.02 -8.30 6.24
C ALA A 785 11.56 -7.41 5.11
N ILE A 786 10.78 -6.43 4.67
CA ILE A 786 11.16 -5.54 3.54
C ILE A 786 10.92 -4.06 3.88
N PRO A 787 11.78 -3.13 3.43
CA PRO A 787 11.58 -1.71 3.65
C PRO A 787 10.76 -1.10 2.52
N PHE A 788 9.92 -0.13 2.89
CA PHE A 788 9.13 0.68 1.98
C PHE A 788 9.50 2.16 2.18
N ILE A 789 10.56 2.59 1.48
CA ILE A 789 11.29 3.85 1.75
C ILE A 789 11.54 4.75 0.52
N ASP A 790 11.14 4.35 -0.68
CA ASP A 790 11.55 5.07 -1.90
C ASP A 790 10.71 6.34 -2.13
N LYS A 791 11.38 7.51 -2.15
CA LYS A 791 10.78 8.82 -2.45
C LYS A 791 10.92 9.22 -3.92
N THR A 792 11.73 8.50 -4.70
CA THR A 792 12.00 8.87 -6.08
C THR A 792 10.84 8.42 -6.97
N VAL A 793 10.32 9.31 -7.81
CA VAL A 793 9.26 9.00 -8.78
C VAL A 793 9.92 8.69 -10.12
N THR A 794 10.38 7.46 -10.27
CA THR A 794 10.83 6.88 -11.54
C THR A 794 9.95 5.69 -11.86
N ASP A 795 9.77 5.34 -13.13
CA ASP A 795 8.90 4.21 -13.50
C ASP A 795 9.33 2.89 -12.81
N LYS A 796 10.65 2.71 -12.61
CA LYS A 796 11.21 1.55 -11.90
C LYS A 796 10.87 1.54 -10.41
N SER A 797 10.86 2.69 -9.74
CA SER A 797 10.53 2.77 -8.31
C SER A 797 9.02 2.64 -8.05
N VAL A 798 8.19 3.14 -8.97
CA VAL A 798 6.73 2.92 -9.01
C VAL A 798 6.43 1.43 -9.11
N ALA A 799 6.98 0.74 -10.12
CA ALA A 799 6.79 -0.71 -10.30
C ALA A 799 7.22 -1.52 -9.07
N ARG A 800 8.37 -1.19 -8.46
CA ARG A 800 8.86 -1.85 -7.25
C ARG A 800 7.89 -1.68 -6.07
N THR A 801 7.39 -0.46 -5.87
CA THR A 801 6.44 -0.11 -4.80
C THR A 801 5.15 -0.89 -4.94
N THR A 802 4.62 -0.97 -6.16
CA THR A 802 3.44 -1.78 -6.50
C THR A 802 3.65 -3.26 -6.19
N ASN A 803 4.78 -3.83 -6.59
CA ASN A 803 5.09 -5.24 -6.34
C ASN A 803 5.23 -5.55 -4.84
N ILE A 804 5.87 -4.67 -4.06
CA ILE A 804 5.97 -4.85 -2.59
C ILE A 804 4.59 -4.84 -1.94
N ARG A 805 3.68 -3.96 -2.39
CA ARG A 805 2.30 -3.92 -1.88
C ARG A 805 1.53 -5.20 -2.24
N LYS A 806 1.62 -5.67 -3.48
CA LYS A 806 1.00 -6.94 -3.93
C LYS A 806 1.55 -8.11 -3.10
N ALA A 807 2.86 -8.18 -2.92
CA ALA A 807 3.52 -9.20 -2.10
C ALA A 807 3.04 -9.19 -0.64
N PHE A 808 2.98 -8.01 0.00
CA PHE A 808 2.55 -7.91 1.39
C PHE A 808 1.06 -8.27 1.57
N ASN A 809 0.19 -7.94 0.61
CA ASN A 809 -1.22 -8.36 0.63
C ASN A 809 -1.45 -9.80 0.16
N SER A 810 -0.43 -10.52 -0.31
CA SER A 810 -0.53 -11.96 -0.57
C SER A 810 -0.35 -12.78 0.71
N PRO A 811 -0.70 -14.07 0.75
CA PRO A 811 -0.41 -14.91 1.91
C PRO A 811 1.09 -15.20 2.08
N PHE A 812 1.92 -14.99 1.05
CA PHE A 812 3.35 -15.31 1.05
C PHE A 812 4.23 -14.23 1.70
N ARG A 813 5.53 -14.51 1.89
CA ARG A 813 6.50 -13.51 2.35
C ARG A 813 6.55 -12.28 1.41
N PRO A 814 6.78 -11.06 1.92
CA PRO A 814 7.26 -10.73 3.27
C PRO A 814 6.16 -10.74 4.34
N PHE A 815 6.57 -11.03 5.57
CA PHE A 815 5.70 -11.03 6.75
C PHE A 815 5.79 -9.76 7.58
N LEU A 816 6.84 -8.97 7.38
CA LEU A 816 6.98 -7.65 8.00
C LEU A 816 7.26 -6.59 6.93
N LEU A 817 6.44 -5.54 6.93
CA LEU A 817 6.66 -4.35 6.12
C LEU A 817 7.02 -3.19 7.03
N SER A 818 8.17 -2.57 6.79
CA SER A 818 8.62 -1.41 7.57
C SER A 818 8.69 -0.17 6.68
N THR A 819 8.16 0.95 7.15
CA THR A 819 8.01 2.17 6.36
C THR A 819 8.15 3.43 7.20
N THR A 820 8.21 4.58 6.52
CA THR A 820 8.14 5.91 7.12
C THR A 820 6.79 6.57 6.82
N SER A 821 6.71 7.90 6.80
CA SER A 821 5.51 8.63 6.33
C SER A 821 5.11 8.29 4.90
N ILE A 822 6.00 7.69 4.09
CA ILE A 822 5.72 7.29 2.71
C ILE A 822 4.59 6.26 2.65
N GLY A 823 4.56 5.29 3.56
CA GLY A 823 3.51 4.26 3.60
C GLY A 823 2.26 4.67 4.39
N GLN A 824 2.20 5.90 4.90
CA GLN A 824 1.15 6.35 5.82
C GLN A 824 -0.20 6.62 5.12
N GLU A 825 -0.16 7.01 3.85
CA GLU A 825 -1.36 7.40 3.09
C GLU A 825 -1.47 6.63 1.76
N GLY A 826 -2.64 6.68 1.11
CA GLY A 826 -2.86 6.11 -0.22
C GLY A 826 -2.88 4.58 -0.42
N LEU A 827 -2.28 3.77 0.45
CA LEU A 827 -2.07 2.33 0.18
C LEU A 827 -2.84 1.40 1.12
N ASP A 828 -3.13 0.19 0.64
CA ASP A 828 -3.83 -0.88 1.37
C ASP A 828 -2.85 -1.97 1.82
N PHE A 829 -2.90 -2.40 3.09
CA PHE A 829 -2.01 -3.46 3.65
C PHE A 829 -2.75 -4.46 4.58
N HIS A 830 -4.07 -4.61 4.42
CA HIS A 830 -4.97 -5.18 5.43
C HIS A 830 -5.29 -6.67 5.26
N TRP A 831 -4.96 -7.29 4.13
CA TRP A 831 -5.48 -8.63 3.79
C TRP A 831 -5.00 -9.70 4.77
N TYR A 832 -3.72 -9.66 5.15
CA TYR A 832 -3.11 -10.63 6.06
C TYR A 832 -2.37 -9.97 7.24
N ALA A 833 -2.65 -8.69 7.52
CA ALA A 833 -2.08 -7.97 8.65
C ALA A 833 -3.18 -7.44 9.57
N ARG A 834 -3.05 -7.74 10.87
CA ARG A 834 -3.81 -7.14 11.97
C ARG A 834 -2.92 -6.47 13.02
N LYS A 835 -1.59 -6.52 12.87
CA LYS A 835 -0.62 -5.94 13.81
C LYS A 835 0.02 -4.70 13.24
N ILE A 836 -0.09 -3.58 13.94
CA ILE A 836 0.55 -2.31 13.58
C ILE A 836 1.50 -1.85 14.67
N VAL A 837 2.75 -1.58 14.29
CA VAL A 837 3.80 -1.09 15.20
C VAL A 837 4.08 0.38 14.92
N HIS A 838 3.84 1.24 15.90
CA HIS A 838 4.29 2.63 15.88
C HIS A 838 5.66 2.69 16.55
N TRP A 839 6.71 2.48 15.77
CA TRP A 839 8.09 2.46 16.26
C TRP A 839 8.50 3.82 16.85
N ASN A 840 8.04 4.88 16.20
CA ASN A 840 7.98 6.22 16.75
C ASN A 840 6.54 6.71 16.69
N LEU A 841 6.11 7.41 17.74
CA LEU A 841 4.80 8.06 17.77
C LEU A 841 4.74 9.14 16.68
N PRO A 842 3.62 9.24 15.96
CA PRO A 842 3.39 10.38 15.08
C PRO A 842 3.32 11.68 15.88
N SER A 843 3.51 12.81 15.20
CA SER A 843 3.37 14.13 15.82
C SER A 843 1.91 14.50 16.06
N ASN A 844 0.98 13.98 15.26
CA ASN A 844 -0.43 14.29 15.36
C ASN A 844 -1.32 13.01 15.47
N PRO A 845 -2.53 13.10 16.05
CA PRO A 845 -3.45 11.96 16.20
C PRO A 845 -4.01 11.43 14.87
N VAL A 846 -4.13 12.29 13.86
CA VAL A 846 -4.63 11.92 12.55
C VAL A 846 -3.69 10.95 11.84
N ASP A 847 -2.39 11.18 11.92
CA ASP A 847 -1.36 10.30 11.42
C ASP A 847 -1.46 8.93 12.09
N LEU A 848 -1.83 8.88 13.38
CA LEU A 848 -2.07 7.62 14.08
C LEU A 848 -3.25 6.87 13.44
N GLU A 849 -4.38 7.55 13.25
CA GLU A 849 -5.56 6.98 12.60
C GLU A 849 -5.29 6.56 11.14
N GLN A 850 -4.51 7.35 10.40
CA GLN A 850 -4.15 7.05 9.01
C GLN A 850 -3.24 5.81 8.92
N ARG A 851 -2.29 5.67 9.85
CA ARG A 851 -1.43 4.48 9.98
C ARG A 851 -2.29 3.26 10.28
N GLU A 852 -3.18 3.33 11.27
CA GLU A 852 -4.08 2.23 11.65
C GLU A 852 -5.07 1.88 10.54
N GLY A 853 -5.56 2.90 9.84
CA GLY A 853 -6.39 2.79 8.66
C GLY A 853 -5.69 2.12 7.46
N ARG A 854 -4.41 1.75 7.54
CA ARG A 854 -3.77 0.86 6.55
C ARG A 854 -4.22 -0.60 6.67
N ILE A 855 -4.58 -1.01 7.89
CA ILE A 855 -5.03 -2.38 8.21
C ILE A 855 -6.50 -2.45 8.65
N ASN A 856 -7.06 -1.37 9.21
CA ASN A 856 -8.48 -1.27 9.53
C ASN A 856 -9.29 -0.90 8.26
N ARG A 857 -9.61 -1.89 7.43
CA ARG A 857 -10.30 -1.75 6.14
C ARG A 857 -11.28 -2.89 5.88
N PHE A 858 -12.01 -2.79 4.77
CA PHE A 858 -12.98 -3.77 4.29
C PHE A 858 -12.43 -5.21 4.36
N LYS A 859 -13.13 -6.10 5.07
CA LYS A 859 -12.77 -7.51 5.25
C LYS A 859 -11.30 -7.72 5.66
N CYS A 860 -10.75 -6.86 6.53
CA CYS A 860 -9.40 -7.08 7.05
C CYS A 860 -9.28 -8.45 7.74
N LEU A 861 -8.04 -8.93 7.96
CA LEU A 861 -7.78 -10.25 8.53
C LEU A 861 -8.59 -10.54 9.80
N ALA A 862 -8.69 -9.56 10.71
CA ALA A 862 -9.43 -9.69 11.97
C ALA A 862 -10.93 -9.96 11.71
N ILE A 863 -11.55 -9.22 10.79
CA ILE A 863 -12.95 -9.42 10.40
C ILE A 863 -13.17 -10.82 9.82
N ARG A 864 -12.33 -11.24 8.87
CA ARG A 864 -12.49 -12.55 8.20
C ARG A 864 -12.38 -13.71 9.19
N ARG A 865 -11.40 -13.66 10.10
CA ARG A 865 -11.26 -14.67 11.16
C ARG A 865 -12.40 -14.65 12.16
N ASN A 866 -12.89 -13.47 12.53
CA ASN A 866 -14.03 -13.37 13.44
C ASN A 866 -15.32 -13.90 12.82
N VAL A 867 -15.55 -13.65 11.53
CA VAL A 867 -16.69 -14.23 10.79
C VAL A 867 -16.61 -15.77 10.83
N VAL A 868 -15.43 -16.35 10.58
CA VAL A 868 -15.24 -17.81 10.69
C VAL A 868 -15.45 -18.31 12.13
N LYS A 869 -14.97 -17.60 13.15
CA LYS A 869 -15.14 -18.01 14.55
C LYS A 869 -16.59 -17.94 15.04
N LEU A 870 -17.38 -17.01 14.50
CA LEU A 870 -18.78 -16.82 14.90
C LEU A 870 -19.75 -17.68 14.08
N TYR A 871 -19.47 -17.91 12.79
CA TYR A 871 -20.39 -18.53 11.84
C TYR A 871 -19.84 -19.75 11.11
N GLY A 872 -18.57 -20.09 11.33
CA GLY A 872 -18.02 -21.38 10.90
C GLY A 872 -18.76 -22.52 11.59
N SER A 873 -19.14 -23.54 10.82
CA SER A 873 -19.91 -24.69 11.29
C SER A 873 -19.18 -26.00 10.97
N GLU A 874 -19.79 -27.15 11.27
CA GLU A 874 -19.24 -28.46 10.86
C GLU A 874 -19.37 -28.72 9.35
N THR A 875 -20.21 -27.96 8.64
CA THR A 875 -20.35 -28.04 7.19
C THR A 875 -19.49 -26.99 6.48
N TYR A 876 -19.04 -27.33 5.27
CA TYR A 876 -18.33 -26.41 4.39
C TYR A 876 -19.20 -25.21 4.02
N HIS A 877 -18.61 -24.02 4.05
CA HIS A 877 -19.19 -22.78 3.53
C HIS A 877 -18.16 -22.06 2.67
N THR A 878 -18.59 -21.53 1.55
CA THR A 878 -17.84 -20.54 0.78
C THR A 878 -17.69 -19.25 1.58
N TRP A 879 -16.71 -18.42 1.22
CA TRP A 879 -16.53 -17.12 1.87
C TRP A 879 -17.74 -16.20 1.71
N ASP A 880 -18.45 -16.27 0.58
CA ASP A 880 -19.64 -15.45 0.34
C ASP A 880 -20.83 -15.91 1.21
N GLU A 881 -21.00 -17.23 1.40
CA GLU A 881 -21.98 -17.78 2.35
C GLU A 881 -21.68 -17.36 3.79
N LEU A 882 -20.42 -17.48 4.24
CA LEU A 882 -20.00 -17.05 5.58
C LEU A 882 -20.31 -15.57 5.83
N PHE A 883 -20.00 -14.70 4.87
CA PHE A 883 -20.30 -13.27 5.01
C PHE A 883 -21.80 -12.98 4.91
N SER A 884 -22.57 -13.75 4.14
CA SER A 884 -24.03 -13.61 4.04
C SER A 884 -24.72 -14.03 5.34
N LEU A 885 -24.24 -15.11 5.99
CA LEU A 885 -24.66 -15.52 7.31
C LEU A 885 -24.34 -14.45 8.35
N ALA A 886 -23.10 -13.96 8.38
CA ALA A 886 -22.71 -12.88 9.28
C ALA A 886 -23.54 -11.60 9.07
N TYR A 887 -23.80 -11.24 7.81
CA TYR A 887 -24.62 -10.08 7.47
C TYR A 887 -26.05 -10.22 7.99
N SER A 888 -26.70 -11.35 7.72
CA SER A 888 -28.08 -11.60 8.12
C SER A 888 -28.27 -11.59 9.64
N ASN A 889 -27.26 -12.03 10.40
CA ASN A 889 -27.32 -12.11 11.85
C ASN A 889 -26.83 -10.85 12.58
N LEU A 890 -25.84 -10.12 12.04
CA LEU A 890 -25.20 -9.00 12.73
C LEU A 890 -25.67 -7.62 12.28
N LYS A 891 -26.15 -7.46 11.04
CA LYS A 891 -26.46 -6.12 10.52
C LYS A 891 -27.50 -5.40 11.38
N GLY A 892 -28.61 -6.07 11.70
CA GLY A 892 -29.69 -5.48 12.50
C GLY A 892 -30.12 -4.11 11.98
N THR A 893 -30.01 -3.08 12.84
CA THR A 893 -30.30 -1.68 12.48
C THR A 893 -29.06 -0.90 12.02
N HIS A 894 -27.88 -1.51 12.02
CA HIS A 894 -26.65 -0.86 11.57
C HIS A 894 -26.62 -0.75 10.05
N SER A 895 -25.77 0.14 9.54
CA SER A 895 -25.43 0.16 8.12
C SER A 895 -24.62 -1.09 7.73
N ASP A 896 -24.44 -1.28 6.43
CA ASP A 896 -23.56 -2.28 5.83
C ASP A 896 -22.07 -2.12 6.21
N ILE A 897 -21.72 -1.20 7.12
CA ILE A 897 -20.41 -1.25 7.80
C ILE A 897 -20.27 -2.59 8.55
N VAL A 898 -21.37 -3.13 9.06
CA VAL A 898 -21.44 -4.48 9.65
C VAL A 898 -21.82 -5.51 8.57
N PRO A 899 -21.13 -6.65 8.47
CA PRO A 899 -19.99 -7.11 9.28
C PRO A 899 -18.63 -6.80 8.62
N TYR A 900 -18.61 -5.99 7.56
CA TYR A 900 -17.47 -5.91 6.66
C TYR A 900 -16.30 -5.05 7.17
N TRP A 901 -16.54 -4.06 8.04
CA TRP A 901 -15.51 -3.20 8.63
C TRP A 901 -15.44 -3.30 10.15
N CYS A 902 -16.56 -3.57 10.82
CA CYS A 902 -16.62 -3.77 12.26
C CYS A 902 -17.71 -4.77 12.64
N LEU A 903 -17.68 -5.18 13.91
CA LEU A 903 -18.68 -6.06 14.51
C LEU A 903 -19.39 -5.31 15.66
N PRO A 904 -20.69 -5.59 15.90
CA PRO A 904 -21.42 -5.00 17.01
C PRO A 904 -21.04 -5.72 18.33
N VAL A 905 -19.82 -5.50 18.82
CA VAL A 905 -19.23 -6.24 19.95
C VAL A 905 -20.11 -6.15 21.22
N ALA A 906 -20.77 -5.02 21.44
CA ALA A 906 -21.68 -4.82 22.58
C ALA A 906 -22.88 -5.79 22.57
N ASP A 907 -23.34 -6.19 21.38
CA ASP A 907 -24.50 -7.06 21.20
C ASP A 907 -24.13 -8.55 21.27
N LEU A 908 -22.84 -8.88 21.30
CA LEU A 908 -22.33 -10.25 21.40
C LEU A 908 -22.30 -10.76 22.84
N THR A 909 -22.50 -12.06 23.02
CA THR A 909 -22.34 -12.73 24.32
C THR A 909 -20.89 -12.69 24.81
N GLU A 910 -20.67 -12.84 26.11
CA GLU A 910 -19.32 -12.82 26.69
C GLU A 910 -18.42 -13.93 26.13
N GLU A 911 -18.98 -15.12 25.89
CA GLU A 911 -18.26 -16.23 25.27
C GLU A 911 -17.85 -15.93 23.81
N GLN A 912 -18.72 -15.29 23.04
CA GLN A 912 -18.40 -14.85 21.68
C GLN A 912 -17.31 -13.78 21.69
N ARG A 913 -17.42 -12.79 22.59
CA ARG A 913 -16.43 -11.71 22.74
C ARG A 913 -15.03 -12.23 23.08
N ALA A 914 -14.93 -13.24 23.95
CA ALA A 914 -13.66 -13.84 24.36
C ALA A 914 -12.90 -14.53 23.21
N LYS A 915 -13.60 -14.93 22.13
CA LYS A 915 -13.01 -15.60 20.98
C LYS A 915 -12.53 -14.63 19.89
N LEU A 916 -12.94 -13.36 19.94
CA LEU A 916 -12.64 -12.39 18.89
C LEU A 916 -11.14 -12.08 18.78
N GLU A 917 -10.69 -11.91 17.55
CA GLU A 917 -9.40 -11.32 17.20
C GLU A 917 -9.55 -9.83 16.92
N TYR A 918 -8.54 -9.07 17.36
CA TYR A 918 -8.49 -7.62 17.26
C TYR A 918 -7.31 -7.19 16.38
N ILE A 919 -7.41 -5.98 15.86
CA ILE A 919 -6.27 -5.23 15.32
C ILE A 919 -5.41 -4.78 16.50
N GLU A 920 -4.18 -5.26 16.56
CA GLU A 920 -3.26 -5.01 17.68
C GLU A 920 -2.45 -3.74 17.39
N ARG A 921 -2.68 -2.69 18.18
CA ARG A 921 -1.85 -1.48 18.23
C ARG A 921 -0.67 -1.73 19.14
N ILE A 922 0.53 -1.61 18.60
CA ILE A 922 1.78 -1.89 19.31
C ILE A 922 2.63 -0.63 19.34
N VAL A 923 2.96 -0.18 20.54
CA VAL A 923 3.83 0.99 20.77
C VAL A 923 4.91 0.59 21.77
N PRO A 924 6.12 0.24 21.31
CA PRO A 924 7.22 -0.09 22.20
C PRO A 924 7.78 1.19 22.83
N LEU A 925 7.43 1.46 24.09
CA LEU A 925 7.83 2.66 24.83
C LEU A 925 9.07 2.37 25.69
N TYR A 926 9.97 3.32 25.84
CA TYR A 926 11.01 3.21 26.88
C TYR A 926 10.44 3.68 28.23
N PRO A 927 10.75 2.97 29.34
CA PRO A 927 10.41 3.43 30.69
C PRO A 927 10.89 4.87 30.91
N LEU A 928 10.08 5.67 31.61
CA LEU A 928 10.37 7.08 31.93
C LEU A 928 10.56 8.00 30.70
N SER A 929 10.25 7.54 29.47
CA SER A 929 10.31 8.38 28.28
C SER A 929 9.15 9.38 28.23
N ARG A 930 9.39 10.57 27.67
CA ARG A 930 8.34 11.54 27.31
C ARG A 930 7.31 10.95 26.34
N ASP A 931 7.66 9.88 25.63
CA ASP A 931 6.78 9.23 24.66
C ASP A 931 5.52 8.64 25.31
N ARG A 932 5.56 8.25 26.59
CA ARG A 932 4.36 7.77 27.29
C ARG A 932 3.31 8.87 27.42
N TYR A 933 3.73 10.05 27.87
CA TYR A 933 2.86 11.22 27.94
C TYR A 933 2.37 11.66 26.55
N LYS A 934 3.23 11.59 25.53
CA LYS A 934 2.83 11.88 24.14
C LYS A 934 1.77 10.89 23.66
N TYR A 935 1.92 9.59 23.94
CA TYR A 935 0.95 8.58 23.54
C TYR A 935 -0.41 8.81 24.20
N GLU A 936 -0.44 8.99 25.53
CA GLU A 936 -1.67 9.27 26.26
C GLU A 936 -2.36 10.53 25.74
N ARG A 937 -1.58 11.56 25.40
CA ARG A 937 -2.09 12.77 24.76
C ARG A 937 -2.68 12.48 23.38
N LEU A 938 -1.98 11.75 22.52
CA LEU A 938 -2.45 11.40 21.17
C LEU A 938 -3.78 10.65 21.20
N ILE A 939 -3.93 9.65 22.09
CA ILE A 939 -5.17 8.88 22.21
C ILE A 939 -6.32 9.73 22.74
N LYS A 940 -6.07 10.55 23.78
CA LYS A 940 -7.07 11.48 24.30
C LYS A 940 -7.54 12.42 23.19
N VAL A 941 -6.61 13.04 22.46
CA VAL A 941 -6.98 13.96 21.37
C VAL A 941 -7.71 13.22 20.25
N LEU A 942 -7.34 11.99 19.89
CA LEU A 942 -8.04 11.22 18.85
C LEU A 942 -9.50 10.97 19.21
N ALA A 943 -9.78 10.55 20.45
CA ALA A 943 -11.14 10.31 20.93
C ALA A 943 -11.98 11.61 20.98
N LEU A 944 -11.32 12.72 21.27
CA LEU A 944 -11.93 14.00 21.58
C LEU A 944 -12.06 14.94 20.36
N TYR A 945 -11.17 14.81 19.37
CA TYR A 945 -11.20 15.52 18.07
C TYR A 945 -12.56 15.39 17.38
N ARG A 946 -13.22 14.23 17.54
CA ARG A 946 -14.55 13.95 16.99
C ARG A 946 -15.64 14.87 17.54
N MET A 947 -15.50 15.34 18.79
CA MET A 947 -16.49 16.22 19.44
C MET A 947 -16.20 17.71 19.21
N THR A 948 -14.94 18.09 18.97
CA THR A 948 -14.51 19.49 18.86
C THR A 948 -14.23 19.92 17.42
N LEU A 949 -14.80 19.21 16.45
CA LEU A 949 -14.58 19.42 15.02
C LEU A 949 -14.85 20.90 14.66
N GLY A 950 -13.83 21.57 14.11
CA GLY A 950 -13.86 22.99 13.71
C GLY A 950 -13.91 24.03 14.84
N GLN A 951 -13.75 23.65 16.11
CA GLN A 951 -13.77 24.59 17.25
C GLN A 951 -12.39 25.22 17.54
N PRO A 952 -12.31 26.50 17.95
CA PRO A 952 -11.06 27.13 18.40
C PRO A 952 -10.66 26.66 19.81
N ARG A 953 -9.36 26.67 20.12
CA ARG A 953 -8.80 26.31 21.46
C ARG A 953 -9.34 24.99 22.03
N GLN A 954 -9.28 23.93 21.23
CA GLN A 954 -9.86 22.62 21.58
C GLN A 954 -9.40 22.08 22.94
N GLU A 955 -8.13 22.26 23.34
CA GLU A 955 -7.63 21.77 24.63
C GLU A 955 -8.37 22.37 25.84
N GLU A 956 -8.75 23.66 25.78
CA GLU A 956 -9.56 24.32 26.81
C GLU A 956 -11.00 23.76 26.80
N LEU A 957 -11.58 23.59 25.62
CA LEU A 957 -12.94 23.06 25.46
C LEU A 957 -13.05 21.61 25.97
N LEU A 958 -12.03 20.81 25.76
CA LEU A 958 -11.96 19.43 26.23
C LEU A 958 -11.85 19.33 27.75
N ASN A 959 -11.03 20.21 28.35
CA ASN A 959 -10.97 20.31 29.81
C ASN A 959 -12.32 20.77 30.39
N LEU A 960 -13.00 21.71 29.73
CA LEU A 960 -14.36 22.12 30.09
C LEU A 960 -15.35 20.95 30.03
N LEU A 961 -15.44 20.23 28.90
CA LEU A 961 -16.33 19.08 28.74
C LEU A 961 -16.07 17.98 29.77
N ARG A 962 -14.80 17.73 30.11
CA ARG A 962 -14.43 16.76 31.15
C ARG A 962 -14.90 17.17 32.54
N ASN A 963 -14.88 18.47 32.83
CA ASN A 963 -15.33 19.01 34.11
C ASN A 963 -16.88 19.06 34.23
N MET A 964 -17.61 18.91 33.12
CA MET A 964 -19.08 18.92 33.11
C MET A 964 -19.72 17.59 33.53
N HIS A 965 -18.95 16.50 33.70
CA HIS A 965 -19.46 15.18 34.13
C HIS A 965 -20.67 14.66 33.33
N LEU A 966 -20.68 14.88 32.00
CA LEU A 966 -21.76 14.50 31.10
C LEU A 966 -21.91 12.97 30.99
N SER A 967 -23.15 12.49 30.89
CA SER A 967 -23.44 11.07 30.57
C SER A 967 -23.14 10.75 29.10
N ASP A 968 -22.91 9.47 28.77
CA ASP A 968 -22.67 9.01 27.39
C ASP A 968 -23.79 9.42 26.42
N LYS A 969 -25.03 9.47 26.91
CA LYS A 969 -26.19 9.92 26.13
C LYS A 969 -26.10 11.41 25.77
N GLN A 970 -25.72 12.25 26.74
CA GLN A 970 -25.53 13.69 26.53
C GLN A 970 -24.31 13.96 25.64
N LEU A 971 -23.23 13.21 25.80
CA LEU A 971 -22.06 13.28 24.91
C LEU A 971 -22.44 12.95 23.47
N LYS A 972 -23.25 11.91 23.26
CA LYS A 972 -23.75 11.54 21.94
C LYS A 972 -24.65 12.62 21.32
N GLU A 973 -25.51 13.25 22.11
CA GLU A 973 -26.40 14.33 21.66
C GLU A 973 -25.63 15.59 21.22
N LEU A 974 -24.55 15.91 21.92
CA LEU A 974 -23.68 17.06 21.60
C LEU A 974 -22.69 16.77 20.46
N THR A 975 -22.50 15.51 20.07
CA THR A 975 -21.62 15.14 18.96
C THR A 975 -22.27 15.51 17.62
N ILE A 976 -21.51 16.15 16.73
CA ILE A 976 -21.96 16.51 15.38
C ILE A 976 -22.11 15.23 14.53
N ASP A 977 -23.30 14.98 13.99
CA ASP A 977 -23.58 13.87 13.08
C ASP A 977 -23.76 14.37 11.64
N LEU A 978 -22.79 14.04 10.78
CA LEU A 978 -22.83 14.35 9.35
C LEU A 978 -23.04 13.09 8.50
N CYS A 979 -23.44 11.96 9.11
CA CYS A 979 -23.62 10.70 8.42
C CYS A 979 -24.97 10.68 7.68
N PRO A 980 -24.97 10.63 6.33
CA PRO A 980 -26.22 10.65 5.57
C PRO A 980 -27.12 9.44 5.82
N TYR A 981 -26.54 8.30 6.20
CA TYR A 981 -27.31 7.11 6.56
C TYR A 981 -28.14 7.31 7.84
N ASN A 982 -27.58 7.97 8.85
CA ASN A 982 -28.26 8.22 10.12
C ASN A 982 -29.40 9.23 9.96
N LYS A 983 -29.19 10.29 9.15
CA LYS A 983 -30.19 11.34 8.90
C LYS A 983 -31.38 10.93 8.01
N ARG A 984 -31.31 9.76 7.35
CA ARG A 984 -32.41 9.20 6.54
C ARG A 984 -33.42 8.36 7.34
N LYS A 985 -33.05 7.94 8.55
CA LYS A 985 -33.94 7.24 9.48
C LYS A 985 -34.82 8.23 10.21
#